data_AF-A0A078HZY6-F1
#
_entry.id   AF-A0A078HZY6-F1
#
_cell.length_a   1.000
_cell.length_b   1.000
_cell.length_c   1.000
_cell.angle_alpha   90.00
_cell.angle_beta   90.00
_cell.angle_gamma   90.00
#
_symmetry.space_group_name_H-M   'P 1'
#
loop_
_entity.id
_entity.type
_entity.pdbx_description
1 polymer ?
#
loop_
_entity_poly.entity_id
_entity_poly.type
_entity_poly.pdbx_seq_one_letter_code
_entity_poly.pdbx_strand_id
1 'polypeptide(L)'
;MKWVSCPCWGTNDDENSGEVADRDPVLLVSGMGGSILHSKKKNSKSEIRVWVRLFLANLAFRQNLWSLYNPKTGYTEPLDEDIEISVPDDDHGLYAIDILDPSWFVKLCHLTEVYHFHDMIEMLVGCGYKKGTTLFGYGYDFRQSNRIDQLMLGLKKKLETAYKTSGKRKVTIISHSMGGVMISCFMFLYPEVFSKYVGKWITIATPFQGAPGCINDSLLTGVQFVEGLESFFFVSRWTMHQLLVECPSIYEMMANPDFKWKKQPEIRVWRKKTEKDNDETSVELESFGLVESIDLFNDALKNNELSYGGNKIALPFNFSILEWASKTREILNKAKLPDGVSFYNIYGVAQDTPFDVCYGTETSPIGDLSEICQTMPEYTYVDGDGTVPAESAAAAQFKSVASVGVSGTHRGLLHDKRVFELIQQWLGVEPKKTKRKHSRSHKVADSEREAMEANRDNDELRKNTTLQRSSILLLLLLLLLISLSTTTRVSASVHESGRRVIEARSGQDLVWVVQLSDLHFSVHHPERAIDFRNIVGPALSLINPSLVLITGDLTDGKSKDLLTMKQNEEEWLEYESVMQDVIKTSGLNKTLFYDLRGNHDNFGVPSVNSSVDFFSKYSINGKLARKENVNTITLETSERKHLFVGVDTTMHIGLRGPTNLFGHPTDELLTSLDSQLSQWDDDKPTKPVTKISFGHFPLSFSALTHSKKSLRDVFLKHSVSAYLCGHLHSRFGKNLKRLHRSGGVSLSDNDLFQLNMRRSGADESATNCSFGASPDAEFWEWEMGDWRKNRAVRIVAVDRGHVSYLDLDFKSSDSHKTIVLPTFPLDSRFMSTSLARHRYECQHMISSSYDAIRAIVFSQSLVVDVVARVYDSTPGFNNLVMEAPMRKHGSTSGASFYSLPWNYRAFEDSLPDRYWLQIEVTDIKGRSTLSELRPFSINGLSSRVSWTWNEFRVMGCQWAALYFPILWSVISCLLLAFFIPKCIIVVFKKQYTLKKFVAKKGLFTLVLWILQDLCRLPVVWFGYVAYLFYLIFFPWFSGEVFTDSGKRTYMTIMGWVVTTGERKHEYVGEPDVMVLVIPHLVFVVIPSLLIVCCFVAERELYKEHIRAVSGKKEDDHNDRGRKKRWQRRSMLFSKRRLVRKSLLLASLALYWKHFKNCWSLARAYEMNVVHFPGYSLVVPLLLLYVIFKTHKAP
;
A
#
# COMPACT_ATOMS: atom_id res chain seq x y z
N MET A 1 8.83 -41.97 26.31
CA MET A 1 8.26 -41.99 27.67
C MET A 1 6.74 -41.88 27.57
N LYS A 2 5.98 -42.65 28.34
CA LYS A 2 4.52 -42.43 28.50
C LYS A 2 4.31 -41.11 29.26
N TRP A 3 3.33 -40.30 28.86
CA TRP A 3 2.82 -39.20 29.66
C TRP A 3 1.38 -39.48 30.09
N VAL A 4 1.06 -39.14 31.33
CA VAL A 4 -0.11 -39.61 32.08
C VAL A 4 -1.36 -38.79 31.74
N SER A 5 -2.49 -39.46 31.54
CA SER A 5 -3.82 -38.86 31.45
C SER A 5 -4.42 -38.61 32.83
N CYS A 6 -5.08 -37.46 33.01
CA CYS A 6 -6.02 -37.18 34.11
C CYS A 6 -6.99 -36.05 33.66
N PRO A 7 -8.23 -35.98 34.17
CA PRO A 7 -9.36 -36.18 33.26
C PRO A 7 -10.53 -35.18 33.38
N CYS A 8 -11.56 -35.44 32.58
CA CYS A 8 -12.95 -34.97 32.70
C CYS A 8 -13.22 -33.46 32.56
N TRP A 9 -13.81 -33.08 31.42
CA TRP A 9 -15.25 -32.77 31.39
C TRP A 9 -15.91 -33.82 30.49
N GLY A 10 -16.98 -34.45 30.96
CA GLY A 10 -17.63 -35.55 30.26
C GLY A 10 -18.72 -35.07 29.30
N THR A 11 -18.70 -35.58 28.07
CA THR A 11 -19.93 -35.89 27.32
C THR A 11 -20.36 -37.30 27.69
N ASN A 12 -21.66 -37.54 27.86
CA ASN A 12 -22.16 -38.89 28.12
C ASN A 12 -22.01 -39.73 26.84
N ASP A 13 -21.24 -40.81 26.94
CA ASP A 13 -21.37 -41.94 26.03
C ASP A 13 -22.66 -42.69 26.40
N ASP A 14 -23.78 -42.33 25.76
CA ASP A 14 -24.98 -43.16 25.79
C ASP A 14 -24.70 -44.44 24.99
N GLU A 15 -24.24 -45.49 25.67
CA GLU A 15 -24.21 -46.86 25.15
C GLU A 15 -25.63 -47.31 24.80
N ASN A 16 -26.07 -47.02 23.58
CA ASN A 16 -27.31 -47.55 23.03
C ASN A 16 -27.02 -48.48 21.84
N SER A 17 -27.57 -49.68 21.91
CA SER A 17 -27.13 -50.86 21.17
C SER A 17 -27.61 -50.93 19.73
N GLY A 18 -26.87 -51.69 18.91
CA GLY A 18 -27.48 -52.60 17.94
C GLY A 18 -27.70 -52.08 16.52
N GLU A 19 -28.15 -50.84 16.32
CA GLU A 19 -28.58 -50.38 15.00
C GLU A 19 -27.58 -49.46 14.27
N VAL A 20 -27.09 -49.94 13.12
CA VAL A 20 -26.44 -49.11 12.11
C VAL A 20 -27.50 -48.19 11.52
N ALA A 21 -27.25 -46.88 11.52
CA ALA A 21 -28.23 -45.89 11.04
C ALA A 21 -28.72 -46.22 9.62
N ASP A 22 -30.04 -46.14 9.40
CA ASP A 22 -30.63 -46.50 8.11
C ASP A 22 -30.49 -45.38 7.06
N ARG A 23 -29.27 -45.25 6.55
CA ARG A 23 -28.84 -44.29 5.53
C ARG A 23 -27.78 -44.94 4.63
N ASP A 24 -27.91 -44.75 3.32
CA ASP A 24 -26.84 -45.08 2.38
C ASP A 24 -25.58 -44.25 2.71
N PRO A 25 -24.39 -44.87 2.79
CA PRO A 25 -23.17 -44.17 3.17
C PRO A 25 -22.73 -43.11 2.17
N VAL A 26 -22.13 -42.04 2.67
CA VAL A 26 -21.55 -40.93 1.88
C VAL A 26 -20.03 -40.93 1.98
N LEU A 27 -19.37 -40.77 0.82
CA LEU A 27 -17.93 -40.53 0.70
C LEU A 27 -17.69 -39.15 0.06
N LEU A 28 -17.06 -38.25 0.81
CA LEU A 28 -16.66 -36.92 0.34
C LEU A 28 -15.28 -36.98 -0.33
N VAL A 29 -15.10 -36.32 -1.48
CA VAL A 29 -13.85 -36.31 -2.26
C VAL A 29 -13.45 -34.89 -2.65
N SER A 30 -12.24 -34.46 -2.28
CA SER A 30 -11.79 -33.07 -2.45
C SER A 30 -11.31 -32.70 -3.86
N GLY A 31 -11.27 -31.41 -4.14
CA GLY A 31 -10.63 -30.83 -5.31
C GLY A 31 -9.12 -30.58 -5.14
N MET A 32 -8.52 -29.91 -6.14
CA MET A 32 -7.13 -29.45 -6.07
C MET A 32 -6.92 -28.50 -4.89
N GLY A 33 -5.82 -28.67 -4.15
CA GLY A 33 -5.53 -27.90 -2.93
C GLY A 33 -6.43 -28.23 -1.72
N GLY A 34 -7.53 -28.98 -1.91
CA GLY A 34 -8.54 -29.30 -0.90
C GLY A 34 -8.18 -30.44 0.06
N SER A 35 -6.91 -30.81 0.16
CA SER A 35 -6.41 -31.87 1.05
C SER A 35 -5.21 -31.40 1.87
N ILE A 36 -5.19 -31.73 3.16
CA ILE A 36 -4.01 -31.53 4.00
C ILE A 36 -2.86 -32.42 3.51
N LEU A 37 -1.70 -31.81 3.23
CA LEU A 37 -0.44 -32.51 2.95
C LEU A 37 0.53 -32.36 4.13
N HIS A 38 1.05 -33.48 4.57
CA HIS A 38 2.11 -33.62 5.55
C HIS A 38 3.42 -34.03 4.86
N SER A 39 4.54 -33.59 5.42
CA SER A 39 5.88 -34.03 5.05
C SER A 39 6.49 -34.83 6.22
N LYS A 40 7.10 -35.96 5.88
CA LYS A 40 7.66 -36.93 6.82
C LYS A 40 9.05 -37.32 6.33
N LYS A 41 10.07 -37.23 7.19
CA LYS A 41 11.41 -37.72 6.84
C LYS A 41 11.49 -39.23 7.04
N LYS A 42 12.01 -39.97 6.05
CA LYS A 42 12.05 -41.45 5.99
C LYS A 42 12.65 -42.07 7.27
N ASN A 43 13.69 -41.44 7.80
CA ASN A 43 14.41 -41.87 9.01
C ASN A 43 13.85 -41.30 10.33
N SER A 44 12.69 -40.65 10.34
CA SER A 44 12.11 -39.99 11.53
C SER A 44 10.64 -40.35 11.78
N LYS A 45 10.21 -40.19 13.04
CA LYS A 45 8.79 -40.20 13.44
C LYS A 45 8.18 -38.79 13.54
N SER A 46 8.93 -37.76 13.14
CA SER A 46 8.44 -36.38 13.05
C SER A 46 7.76 -36.12 11.72
N GLU A 47 6.50 -35.73 11.77
CA GLU A 47 5.70 -35.32 10.62
C GLU A 47 5.33 -33.82 10.76
N ILE A 48 5.29 -33.09 9.65
CA ILE A 48 5.12 -31.63 9.61
C ILE A 48 4.07 -31.29 8.55
N ARG A 49 2.98 -30.57 8.91
CA ARG A 49 2.06 -30.01 7.90
C ARG A 49 2.79 -28.99 7.03
N VAL A 50 2.74 -29.22 5.72
CA VAL A 50 3.28 -28.34 4.67
C VAL A 50 2.17 -27.62 3.89
N TRP A 51 0.96 -28.20 3.84
CA TRP A 51 -0.22 -27.60 3.21
C TRP A 51 -1.52 -28.06 3.92
N VAL A 52 -2.55 -27.22 4.14
CA VAL A 52 -2.52 -25.75 4.14
C VAL A 52 -1.90 -25.27 5.46
N ARG A 53 -1.19 -24.14 5.42
CA ARG A 53 -0.47 -23.62 6.58
C ARG A 53 -0.26 -22.11 6.48
N LEU A 54 -0.64 -21.37 7.51
CA LEU A 54 -0.44 -19.91 7.59
C LEU A 54 0.95 -19.49 8.11
N PHE A 55 1.47 -20.18 9.12
CA PHE A 55 2.71 -19.73 9.80
C PHE A 55 3.97 -20.34 9.16
N LEU A 56 4.80 -19.48 8.55
CA LEU A 56 5.98 -19.86 7.76
C LEU A 56 5.64 -20.69 6.51
N ALA A 57 4.49 -20.40 5.87
CA ALA A 57 3.97 -21.09 4.69
C ALA A 57 5.05 -21.30 3.61
N ASN A 58 5.59 -20.21 3.07
CA ASN A 58 6.64 -20.24 2.04
C ASN A 58 7.87 -21.06 2.46
N LEU A 59 8.39 -20.87 3.67
CA LEU A 59 9.60 -21.60 4.12
C LEU A 59 9.36 -23.11 4.21
N ALA A 60 8.23 -23.51 4.82
CA ALA A 60 7.88 -24.92 4.96
C ALA A 60 7.57 -25.58 3.61
N PHE A 61 6.93 -24.87 2.69
CA PHE A 61 6.61 -25.33 1.34
C PHE A 61 7.89 -25.51 0.50
N ARG A 62 8.77 -24.50 0.47
CA ARG A 62 10.04 -24.53 -0.29
C ARG A 62 10.98 -25.65 0.16
N GLN A 63 11.14 -25.84 1.47
CA GLN A 63 11.98 -26.92 2.01
C GLN A 63 11.31 -28.30 1.85
N ASN A 64 9.99 -28.31 1.96
CA ASN A 64 9.07 -29.43 2.24
C ASN A 64 8.43 -30.19 1.07
N LEU A 65 8.09 -29.46 0.01
CA LEU A 65 7.03 -29.86 -0.93
C LEU A 65 7.36 -29.54 -2.40
N TRP A 66 8.33 -28.65 -2.68
CA TRP A 66 8.92 -28.53 -4.02
C TRP A 66 9.43 -29.89 -4.51
N SER A 67 9.12 -30.22 -5.76
CA SER A 67 9.17 -31.56 -6.32
C SER A 67 9.40 -31.50 -7.84
N LEU A 68 9.85 -32.61 -8.43
CA LEU A 68 9.98 -32.80 -9.87
C LEU A 68 9.13 -33.99 -10.31
N TYR A 69 8.59 -33.95 -11.52
CA TYR A 69 7.97 -35.11 -12.15
C TYR A 69 9.04 -36.08 -12.66
N ASN A 70 8.85 -37.36 -12.39
CA ASN A 70 9.72 -38.44 -12.81
C ASN A 70 9.03 -39.29 -13.90
N PRO A 71 9.36 -39.11 -15.20
CA PRO A 71 8.70 -39.83 -16.29
C PRO A 71 8.86 -41.36 -16.26
N LYS A 72 9.77 -41.90 -15.44
CA LYS A 72 9.97 -43.36 -15.28
C LYS A 72 9.01 -43.98 -14.27
N THR A 73 8.58 -43.21 -13.26
CA THR A 73 7.66 -43.68 -12.21
C THR A 73 6.24 -43.17 -12.44
N GLY A 74 6.10 -42.01 -13.09
CA GLY A 74 4.82 -41.31 -13.28
C GLY A 74 4.41 -40.44 -12.09
N TYR A 75 5.30 -40.22 -11.11
CA TYR A 75 5.02 -39.46 -9.89
C TYR A 75 5.75 -38.11 -9.86
N THR A 76 5.17 -37.15 -9.14
CA THR A 76 5.80 -35.89 -8.73
C THR A 76 6.46 -36.09 -7.36
N GLU A 77 7.79 -36.18 -7.35
CA GLU A 77 8.65 -36.64 -6.27
C GLU A 77 9.42 -35.47 -5.60
N PRO A 78 9.51 -35.38 -4.27
CA PRO A 78 10.19 -34.27 -3.57
C PRO A 78 11.67 -34.12 -3.90
N LEU A 79 12.17 -32.88 -3.90
CA LEU A 79 13.59 -32.54 -4.15
C LEU A 79 14.57 -33.06 -3.08
N ASP A 80 14.09 -33.37 -1.88
CA ASP A 80 14.87 -34.00 -0.81
C ASP A 80 14.50 -35.48 -0.77
N GLU A 81 15.40 -36.36 -1.23
CA GLU A 81 15.18 -37.81 -1.26
C GLU A 81 14.87 -38.41 0.12
N ASP A 82 15.21 -37.73 1.22
CA ASP A 82 14.91 -38.18 2.58
C ASP A 82 13.44 -37.88 2.98
N ILE A 83 12.64 -37.26 2.11
CA ILE A 83 11.25 -36.83 2.35
C ILE A 83 10.23 -37.72 1.64
N GLU A 84 9.13 -37.96 2.35
CA GLU A 84 7.90 -38.61 1.91
C GLU A 84 6.73 -37.65 2.15
N ILE A 85 5.77 -37.57 1.21
CA ILE A 85 4.56 -36.76 1.37
C ILE A 85 3.39 -37.68 1.75
N SER A 86 2.73 -37.35 2.85
CA SER A 86 1.61 -38.09 3.42
C SER A 86 0.33 -37.26 3.42
N VAL A 87 -0.81 -37.94 3.26
CA VAL A 87 -2.15 -37.37 3.48
C VAL A 87 -2.74 -38.04 4.72
N PRO A 88 -3.24 -37.29 5.72
CA PRO A 88 -3.85 -37.88 6.91
C PRO A 88 -5.10 -38.71 6.62
N ASP A 89 -5.21 -39.91 7.20
CA ASP A 89 -6.43 -40.74 7.16
C ASP A 89 -7.26 -40.62 8.47
N ASP A 90 -6.87 -39.70 9.35
CA ASP A 90 -7.55 -39.37 10.62
C ASP A 90 -9.03 -38.97 10.41
N ASP A 91 -9.85 -39.21 11.44
CA ASP A 91 -11.32 -39.08 11.38
C ASP A 91 -11.92 -39.77 10.14
N HIS A 92 -11.40 -40.96 9.82
CA HIS A 92 -11.77 -41.75 8.64
C HIS A 92 -11.57 -40.98 7.32
N GLY A 93 -10.51 -40.18 7.23
CA GLY A 93 -10.15 -39.34 6.09
C GLY A 93 -10.96 -38.04 5.97
N LEU A 94 -11.85 -37.74 6.93
CA LEU A 94 -12.54 -36.45 6.99
C LEU A 94 -11.61 -35.33 7.44
N TYR A 95 -10.68 -35.59 8.36
CA TYR A 95 -9.77 -34.56 8.90
C TYR A 95 -8.93 -33.88 7.80
N ALA A 96 -8.52 -34.62 6.77
CA ALA A 96 -7.74 -34.07 5.66
C ALA A 96 -8.51 -33.07 4.78
N ILE A 97 -9.85 -33.05 4.83
CA ILE A 97 -10.73 -32.26 3.95
C ILE A 97 -11.71 -31.36 4.72
N ASP A 98 -11.69 -31.39 6.06
CA ASP A 98 -12.58 -30.66 6.97
C ASP A 98 -12.21 -29.16 7.06
N ILE A 99 -11.14 -28.85 7.81
CA ILE A 99 -10.54 -27.51 7.94
C ILE A 99 -9.05 -27.65 7.61
N LEU A 100 -8.60 -27.01 6.52
CA LEU A 100 -7.30 -27.28 5.89
C LEU A 100 -6.09 -26.72 6.66
N ASP A 101 -6.26 -25.65 7.44
CA ASP A 101 -5.34 -25.29 8.51
C ASP A 101 -6.07 -25.35 9.87
N PRO A 102 -6.10 -26.52 10.53
CA PRO A 102 -6.83 -26.70 11.79
C PRO A 102 -6.12 -26.10 13.02
N SER A 103 -5.27 -25.09 12.83
CA SER A 103 -4.58 -24.39 13.93
C SER A 103 -5.55 -23.69 14.89
N TRP A 104 -5.13 -23.56 16.16
CA TRP A 104 -5.92 -22.91 17.19
C TRP A 104 -6.25 -21.43 16.88
N PHE A 105 -5.41 -20.77 16.06
CA PHE A 105 -5.62 -19.40 15.60
C PHE A 105 -6.77 -19.31 14.60
N VAL A 106 -6.77 -20.14 13.55
CA VAL A 106 -7.89 -20.26 12.58
C VAL A 106 -9.20 -20.52 13.30
N LYS A 107 -9.21 -21.50 14.23
CA LYS A 107 -10.41 -21.88 14.99
C LYS A 107 -10.86 -20.84 16.03
N LEU A 108 -10.03 -19.84 16.35
CA LEU A 108 -10.36 -18.71 17.23
C LEU A 108 -10.84 -17.48 16.44
N CYS A 109 -10.27 -17.27 15.25
CA CYS A 109 -10.58 -16.14 14.37
C CYS A 109 -11.69 -16.43 13.36
N HIS A 110 -12.16 -17.68 13.24
CA HIS A 110 -13.18 -18.12 12.28
C HIS A 110 -12.84 -17.73 10.82
N LEU A 111 -11.59 -17.98 10.41
CA LEU A 111 -11.13 -17.75 9.03
C LEU A 111 -11.77 -18.79 8.10
N THR A 112 -12.90 -18.43 7.47
CA THR A 112 -13.70 -19.28 6.57
C THR A 112 -12.92 -19.79 5.37
N GLU A 113 -11.93 -19.04 4.89
CA GLU A 113 -11.17 -19.34 3.66
C GLU A 113 -10.35 -20.64 3.69
N VAL A 114 -10.22 -21.26 4.86
CA VAL A 114 -9.59 -22.58 5.06
C VAL A 114 -10.55 -23.67 5.57
N TYR A 115 -11.85 -23.39 5.66
CA TYR A 115 -12.91 -24.38 5.88
C TYR A 115 -13.30 -24.93 4.50
N HIS A 116 -13.28 -26.26 4.32
CA HIS A 116 -13.48 -26.88 3.00
C HIS A 116 -14.76 -27.71 2.94
N PHE A 117 -14.81 -28.89 3.57
CA PHE A 117 -16.05 -29.66 3.73
C PHE A 117 -16.73 -29.46 5.09
N HIS A 118 -16.19 -28.63 5.99
CA HIS A 118 -16.66 -28.49 7.38
C HIS A 118 -18.18 -28.38 7.52
N ASP A 119 -18.80 -27.39 6.87
CA ASP A 119 -20.23 -27.13 6.99
C ASP A 119 -21.08 -28.25 6.35
N MET A 120 -20.57 -28.91 5.31
CA MET A 120 -21.21 -30.07 4.70
C MET A 120 -21.14 -31.32 5.59
N ILE A 121 -20.02 -31.50 6.31
CA ILE A 121 -19.82 -32.57 7.29
C ILE A 121 -20.80 -32.38 8.47
N GLU A 122 -20.89 -31.16 9.02
CA GLU A 122 -21.83 -30.84 10.09
C GLU A 122 -23.30 -30.93 9.62
N MET A 123 -23.62 -30.51 8.40
CA MET A 123 -24.94 -30.67 7.79
C MET A 123 -25.34 -32.15 7.68
N LEU A 124 -24.45 -33.01 7.19
CA LEU A 124 -24.70 -34.45 7.06
C LEU A 124 -24.85 -35.11 8.45
N VAL A 125 -24.00 -34.76 9.42
CA VAL A 125 -24.13 -35.22 10.81
C VAL A 125 -25.48 -34.78 11.41
N GLY A 126 -25.93 -33.55 11.15
CA GLY A 126 -27.26 -33.04 11.52
C GLY A 126 -28.44 -33.80 10.86
N CYS A 127 -28.22 -34.38 9.68
CA CYS A 127 -29.17 -35.28 9.00
C CYS A 127 -29.16 -36.73 9.53
N GLY A 128 -28.27 -37.02 10.51
CA GLY A 128 -28.15 -38.31 11.17
C GLY A 128 -27.06 -39.22 10.62
N TYR A 129 -26.17 -38.73 9.76
CA TYR A 129 -24.95 -39.46 9.37
C TYR A 129 -23.99 -39.58 10.56
N LYS A 130 -23.21 -40.67 10.59
CA LYS A 130 -22.21 -40.95 11.63
C LYS A 130 -20.84 -41.14 10.97
N LYS A 131 -19.86 -40.34 11.40
CA LYS A 131 -18.46 -40.46 10.94
C LYS A 131 -17.95 -41.90 11.15
N GLY A 132 -17.22 -42.42 10.18
CA GLY A 132 -16.64 -43.78 10.22
C GLY A 132 -17.61 -44.95 10.05
N THR A 133 -18.93 -44.74 10.04
CA THR A 133 -19.94 -45.80 9.85
C THR A 133 -20.90 -45.54 8.71
N THR A 134 -21.27 -44.27 8.44
CA THR A 134 -22.02 -43.86 7.24
C THR A 134 -21.48 -42.58 6.58
N LEU A 135 -20.52 -41.88 7.17
CA LEU A 135 -19.84 -40.72 6.56
C LEU A 135 -18.31 -40.90 6.59
N PHE A 136 -17.69 -40.71 5.43
CA PHE A 136 -16.27 -40.90 5.17
C PHE A 136 -15.71 -39.77 4.31
N GLY A 137 -14.42 -39.46 4.43
CA GLY A 137 -13.72 -38.50 3.58
C GLY A 137 -12.55 -39.13 2.84
N TYR A 138 -12.24 -38.64 1.65
CA TYR A 138 -11.07 -39.04 0.87
C TYR A 138 -10.34 -37.80 0.34
N GLY A 139 -9.37 -37.35 1.14
CA GLY A 139 -8.30 -36.48 0.67
C GLY A 139 -7.18 -37.29 -0.01
N TYR A 140 -6.40 -36.64 -0.86
CA TYR A 140 -5.32 -37.26 -1.64
C TYR A 140 -4.24 -36.23 -2.03
N ASP A 141 -3.10 -36.70 -2.52
CA ASP A 141 -2.02 -35.83 -3.00
C ASP A 141 -2.40 -35.23 -4.37
N PHE A 142 -3.03 -34.05 -4.34
CA PHE A 142 -3.53 -33.33 -5.49
C PHE A 142 -2.45 -32.86 -6.48
N ARG A 143 -1.16 -33.10 -6.20
CA ARG A 143 -0.05 -32.82 -7.12
C ARG A 143 0.10 -33.91 -8.18
N GLN A 144 -0.31 -35.13 -7.86
CA GLN A 144 -0.19 -36.30 -8.73
C GLN A 144 -1.30 -36.35 -9.79
N SER A 145 -1.09 -37.14 -10.84
CA SER A 145 -2.12 -37.42 -11.85
C SER A 145 -3.38 -38.04 -11.26
N ASN A 146 -4.54 -37.61 -11.73
CA ASN A 146 -5.88 -38.09 -11.39
C ASN A 146 -6.12 -39.58 -11.71
N ARG A 147 -5.17 -40.25 -12.39
CA ARG A 147 -5.19 -41.68 -12.69
C ARG A 147 -3.99 -42.47 -12.14
N ILE A 148 -3.18 -41.90 -11.24
CA ILE A 148 -2.03 -42.60 -10.66
C ILE A 148 -2.48 -43.72 -9.69
N ASP A 149 -1.74 -44.84 -9.66
CA ASP A 149 -2.11 -46.04 -8.89
C ASP A 149 -2.35 -45.76 -7.40
N GLN A 150 -1.54 -44.89 -6.77
CA GLN A 150 -1.70 -44.53 -5.37
C GLN A 150 -3.10 -43.95 -5.04
N LEU A 151 -3.61 -43.07 -5.91
CA LEU A 151 -4.94 -42.46 -5.77
C LEU A 151 -6.03 -43.49 -6.08
N MET A 152 -5.87 -44.24 -7.17
CA MET A 152 -6.86 -45.23 -7.60
C MET A 152 -7.04 -46.38 -6.59
N LEU A 153 -5.94 -46.95 -6.10
CA LEU A 153 -5.95 -48.02 -5.09
C LEU A 153 -6.40 -47.49 -3.72
N GLY A 154 -6.05 -46.23 -3.40
CA GLY A 154 -6.53 -45.53 -2.21
C GLY A 154 -8.06 -45.38 -2.19
N LEU A 155 -8.64 -44.83 -3.26
CA LEU A 155 -10.09 -44.69 -3.41
C LEU A 155 -10.79 -46.06 -3.40
N LYS A 156 -10.27 -47.06 -4.13
CA LYS A 156 -10.80 -48.44 -4.10
C LYS A 156 -10.87 -49.00 -2.67
N LYS A 157 -9.78 -48.89 -1.91
CA LYS A 157 -9.72 -49.32 -0.51
C LYS A 157 -10.72 -48.55 0.36
N LYS A 158 -10.92 -47.26 0.10
CA LYS A 158 -11.87 -46.41 0.84
C LYS A 158 -13.32 -46.80 0.57
N LEU A 159 -13.70 -46.98 -0.70
CA LEU A 159 -15.02 -47.46 -1.12
C LEU A 159 -15.32 -48.85 -0.55
N GLU A 160 -14.35 -49.77 -0.61
CA GLU A 160 -14.48 -51.09 0.03
C GLU A 160 -14.69 -51.02 1.54
N THR A 161 -14.03 -50.08 2.21
CA THR A 161 -14.14 -49.89 3.66
C THR A 161 -15.51 -49.32 4.03
N ALA A 162 -15.95 -48.26 3.33
CA ALA A 162 -17.29 -47.69 3.50
C ALA A 162 -18.38 -48.75 3.25
N TYR A 163 -18.35 -49.45 2.12
CA TYR A 163 -19.31 -50.50 1.79
C TYR A 163 -19.37 -51.61 2.86
N LYS A 164 -18.22 -52.10 3.35
CA LYS A 164 -18.17 -53.15 4.38
C LYS A 164 -18.73 -52.66 5.72
N THR A 165 -18.28 -51.51 6.21
CA THR A 165 -18.68 -50.97 7.52
C THR A 165 -20.13 -50.50 7.56
N SER A 166 -20.68 -50.03 6.44
CA SER A 166 -22.06 -49.54 6.32
C SER A 166 -23.10 -50.63 6.01
N GLY A 167 -22.77 -51.90 6.26
CA GLY A 167 -23.71 -53.02 6.12
C GLY A 167 -23.90 -53.53 4.69
N LYS A 168 -22.90 -53.40 3.81
CA LYS A 168 -22.95 -53.76 2.37
C LYS A 168 -23.93 -52.93 1.52
N ARG A 169 -24.28 -51.72 1.99
CA ARG A 169 -25.03 -50.73 1.19
C ARG A 169 -24.11 -49.99 0.23
N LYS A 170 -24.62 -49.64 -0.95
CA LYS A 170 -23.91 -48.87 -1.97
C LYS A 170 -23.62 -47.44 -1.48
N VAL A 171 -22.46 -46.91 -1.83
CA VAL A 171 -21.96 -45.60 -1.45
C VAL A 171 -22.50 -44.52 -2.39
N THR A 172 -22.85 -43.37 -1.82
CA THR A 172 -23.00 -42.10 -2.54
C THR A 172 -21.68 -41.34 -2.50
N ILE A 173 -21.09 -41.05 -3.65
CA ILE A 173 -19.91 -40.19 -3.74
C ILE A 173 -20.37 -38.74 -3.88
N ILE A 174 -19.78 -37.82 -3.11
CA ILE A 174 -19.90 -36.38 -3.32
C ILE A 174 -18.50 -35.82 -3.61
N SER A 175 -18.26 -35.36 -4.84
CA SER A 175 -16.94 -34.85 -5.26
C SER A 175 -16.95 -33.37 -5.60
N HIS A 176 -15.92 -32.64 -5.20
CA HIS A 176 -15.71 -31.24 -5.56
C HIS A 176 -14.61 -31.06 -6.60
N SER A 177 -14.83 -30.17 -7.58
CA SER A 177 -13.80 -29.67 -8.49
C SER A 177 -13.05 -30.82 -9.18
N MET A 178 -11.72 -30.79 -9.18
CA MET A 178 -10.84 -31.86 -9.71
C MET A 178 -11.17 -33.26 -9.18
N GLY A 179 -11.75 -33.39 -7.98
CA GLY A 179 -12.21 -34.67 -7.45
C GLY A 179 -13.21 -35.39 -8.37
N GLY A 180 -14.04 -34.65 -9.12
CA GLY A 180 -14.93 -35.23 -10.13
C GLY A 180 -14.19 -35.75 -11.38
N VAL A 181 -13.03 -35.17 -11.71
CA VAL A 181 -12.12 -35.65 -12.76
C VAL A 181 -11.45 -36.96 -12.30
N MET A 182 -10.98 -37.01 -11.05
CA MET A 182 -10.43 -38.22 -10.43
C MET A 182 -11.47 -39.36 -10.36
N ILE A 183 -12.73 -39.06 -10.03
CA ILE A 183 -13.83 -40.04 -10.08
C ILE A 183 -14.11 -40.52 -11.51
N SER A 184 -14.06 -39.63 -12.51
CA SER A 184 -14.24 -40.00 -13.92
C SER A 184 -13.15 -40.96 -14.40
N CYS A 185 -11.88 -40.72 -14.02
CA CYS A 185 -10.75 -41.62 -14.29
C CYS A 185 -10.94 -42.98 -13.61
N PHE A 186 -11.29 -42.98 -12.32
CA PHE A 186 -11.53 -44.21 -11.55
C PHE A 186 -12.68 -45.05 -12.11
N MET A 187 -13.75 -44.41 -12.58
CA MET A 187 -14.92 -45.05 -13.18
C MET A 187 -14.58 -45.76 -14.50
N PHE A 188 -13.69 -45.19 -15.33
CA PHE A 188 -13.20 -45.83 -16.55
C PHE A 188 -12.21 -46.98 -16.27
N LEU A 189 -11.31 -46.81 -15.30
CA LEU A 189 -10.27 -47.78 -14.99
C LEU A 189 -10.77 -48.98 -14.14
N TYR A 190 -11.80 -48.77 -13.33
CA TYR A 190 -12.35 -49.79 -12.42
C TYR A 190 -13.89 -49.85 -12.46
N PRO A 191 -14.54 -50.01 -13.64
CA PRO A 191 -15.99 -49.94 -13.79
C PRO A 191 -16.74 -50.99 -12.95
N GLU A 192 -16.21 -52.21 -12.85
CA GLU A 192 -16.74 -53.28 -11.98
C GLU A 192 -16.72 -52.89 -10.49
N VAL A 193 -15.65 -52.23 -10.04
CA VAL A 193 -15.50 -51.78 -8.65
C VAL A 193 -16.47 -50.63 -8.36
N PHE A 194 -16.61 -49.70 -9.31
CA PHE A 194 -17.52 -48.58 -9.23
C PHE A 194 -18.98 -49.05 -9.21
N SER A 195 -19.40 -49.87 -10.19
CA SER A 195 -20.75 -50.43 -10.27
C SER A 195 -21.10 -51.28 -9.04
N LYS A 196 -20.15 -52.04 -8.49
CA LYS A 196 -20.37 -52.85 -7.28
C LYS A 196 -20.58 -52.01 -6.01
N TYR A 197 -19.76 -50.99 -5.80
CA TYR A 197 -19.73 -50.26 -4.51
C TYR A 197 -20.45 -48.91 -4.53
N VAL A 198 -20.72 -48.30 -5.69
CA VAL A 198 -21.34 -46.97 -5.82
C VAL A 198 -22.79 -47.09 -6.30
N GLY A 199 -23.68 -46.27 -5.77
CA GLY A 199 -25.10 -46.19 -6.17
C GLY A 199 -25.53 -44.80 -6.65
N LYS A 200 -24.90 -43.74 -6.11
CA LYS A 200 -25.10 -42.36 -6.53
C LYS A 200 -23.75 -41.65 -6.64
N TRP A 201 -23.63 -40.72 -7.57
CA TRP A 201 -22.54 -39.78 -7.64
C TRP A 201 -23.12 -38.37 -7.81
N ILE A 202 -22.85 -37.51 -6.83
CA ILE A 202 -23.13 -36.08 -6.85
C ILE A 202 -21.80 -35.39 -7.11
N THR A 203 -21.72 -34.49 -8.09
CA THR A 203 -20.52 -33.69 -8.33
C THR A 203 -20.81 -32.20 -8.23
N ILE A 204 -19.82 -31.44 -7.76
CA ILE A 204 -19.91 -30.01 -7.50
C ILE A 204 -18.75 -29.31 -8.21
N ALA A 205 -19.04 -28.39 -9.12
CA ALA A 205 -18.08 -27.50 -9.78
C ALA A 205 -16.94 -28.23 -10.53
N THR A 206 -17.21 -29.41 -11.11
CA THR A 206 -16.17 -30.24 -11.76
C THR A 206 -15.79 -29.70 -13.14
N PRO A 207 -14.50 -29.39 -13.42
CA PRO A 207 -14.05 -28.88 -14.72
C PRO A 207 -13.94 -30.01 -15.76
N PHE A 208 -15.07 -30.58 -16.19
CA PHE A 208 -15.10 -31.71 -17.13
C PHE A 208 -14.33 -31.42 -18.43
N GLN A 209 -14.43 -30.20 -18.94
CA GLN A 209 -13.72 -29.75 -20.16
C GLN A 209 -12.46 -28.95 -19.83
N GLY A 210 -12.05 -28.84 -18.56
CA GLY A 210 -10.93 -28.01 -18.11
C GLY A 210 -11.34 -26.58 -17.71
N ALA A 211 -10.36 -25.77 -17.31
CA ALA A 211 -10.56 -24.41 -16.79
C ALA A 211 -9.50 -23.45 -17.36
N PRO A 212 -9.65 -22.95 -18.61
CA PRO A 212 -8.56 -22.36 -19.39
C PRO A 212 -7.84 -21.20 -18.68
N GLY A 213 -8.55 -20.12 -18.31
CA GLY A 213 -7.92 -18.93 -17.76
C GLY A 213 -7.07 -19.20 -16.50
N CYS A 214 -7.65 -19.90 -15.52
CA CYS A 214 -6.96 -20.23 -14.28
C CYS A 214 -5.81 -21.23 -14.45
N ILE A 215 -5.91 -22.19 -15.38
CA ILE A 215 -4.89 -23.23 -15.57
C ILE A 215 -3.72 -22.73 -16.42
N ASN A 216 -3.99 -21.98 -17.49
CA ASN A 216 -2.96 -21.39 -18.34
C ASN A 216 -2.08 -20.43 -17.54
N ASP A 217 -2.69 -19.59 -16.70
CA ASP A 217 -1.94 -18.70 -15.80
C ASP A 217 -1.21 -19.47 -14.67
N SER A 218 -1.80 -20.54 -14.14
CA SER A 218 -1.14 -21.39 -13.14
C SER A 218 0.17 -22.03 -13.65
N LEU A 219 0.26 -22.29 -14.97
CA LEU A 219 1.45 -22.79 -15.64
C LEU A 219 2.47 -21.69 -15.96
N LEU A 220 2.03 -20.47 -16.26
CA LEU A 220 2.90 -19.36 -16.67
C LEU A 220 3.44 -18.55 -15.49
N THR A 221 2.61 -18.18 -14.52
CA THR A 221 2.99 -17.28 -13.42
C THR A 221 2.60 -17.79 -12.03
N GLY A 222 1.74 -18.81 -11.97
CA GLY A 222 1.28 -19.48 -10.75
C GLY A 222 0.03 -18.87 -10.13
N VAL A 223 -0.61 -19.62 -9.23
CA VAL A 223 -1.84 -19.19 -8.55
C VAL A 223 -1.57 -18.58 -7.18
N GLN A 224 -2.42 -17.65 -6.76
CA GLN A 224 -2.42 -17.04 -5.44
C GLN A 224 -3.84 -17.08 -4.87
N PHE A 225 -4.01 -17.64 -3.66
CA PHE A 225 -5.35 -17.98 -3.13
C PHE A 225 -6.00 -16.89 -2.28
N VAL A 226 -5.26 -15.86 -1.89
CA VAL A 226 -5.73 -14.72 -1.10
C VAL A 226 -4.93 -13.48 -1.52
N GLU A 227 -5.61 -12.34 -1.68
CA GLU A 227 -5.01 -11.06 -2.07
C GLU A 227 -4.70 -10.16 -0.87
N GLY A 228 -4.17 -8.95 -1.12
CA GLY A 228 -3.89 -7.96 -0.08
C GLY A 228 -2.85 -8.41 0.97
N LEU A 229 -2.98 -7.90 2.20
CA LEU A 229 -2.03 -8.15 3.30
C LEU A 229 -2.07 -9.60 3.82
N GLU A 230 -3.18 -10.31 3.66
CA GLU A 230 -3.30 -11.69 4.13
C GLU A 230 -2.42 -12.64 3.32
N SER A 231 -2.15 -12.30 2.06
CA SER A 231 -1.30 -13.07 1.16
C SER A 231 0.13 -13.35 1.68
N PHE A 232 0.67 -12.49 2.56
CA PHE A 232 1.96 -12.71 3.22
C PHE A 232 1.99 -13.93 4.14
N PHE A 233 0.82 -14.41 4.60
CA PHE A 233 0.68 -15.63 5.41
C PHE A 233 0.45 -16.88 4.56
N PHE A 234 0.27 -16.76 3.25
CA PHE A 234 0.10 -17.90 2.34
C PHE A 234 1.37 -18.18 1.53
N VAL A 235 1.34 -19.25 0.73
CA VAL A 235 2.39 -19.53 -0.25
C VAL A 235 2.31 -18.47 -1.35
N SER A 236 3.43 -17.82 -1.69
CA SER A 236 3.45 -16.78 -2.71
C SER A 236 3.27 -17.36 -4.11
N ARG A 237 2.68 -16.57 -5.01
CA ARG A 237 2.40 -16.92 -6.41
C ARG A 237 3.57 -17.64 -7.10
N TRP A 238 4.75 -17.03 -7.06
CA TRP A 238 5.99 -17.62 -7.59
C TRP A 238 6.42 -18.91 -6.88
N THR A 239 6.26 -19.00 -5.55
CA THR A 239 6.59 -20.24 -4.83
C THR A 239 5.67 -21.40 -5.21
N MET A 240 4.41 -21.09 -5.55
CA MET A 240 3.42 -22.04 -6.06
C MET A 240 3.69 -22.42 -7.53
N HIS A 241 3.99 -21.45 -8.40
CA HIS A 241 4.40 -21.67 -9.81
C HIS A 241 5.47 -22.76 -9.94
N GLN A 242 6.55 -22.62 -9.17
CA GLN A 242 7.69 -23.54 -9.12
C GLN A 242 7.35 -24.97 -8.62
N LEU A 243 6.12 -25.22 -8.18
CA LEU A 243 5.57 -26.56 -7.97
C LEU A 243 4.61 -26.97 -9.10
N LEU A 244 3.74 -26.06 -9.55
CA LEU A 244 2.64 -26.40 -10.47
C LEU A 244 3.11 -26.78 -11.88
N VAL A 245 4.24 -26.25 -12.35
CA VAL A 245 4.88 -26.67 -13.63
C VAL A 245 5.20 -28.17 -13.65
N GLU A 246 5.42 -28.78 -12.48
CA GLU A 246 5.78 -30.20 -12.31
C GLU A 246 4.64 -31.07 -11.72
N CYS A 247 3.39 -30.58 -11.75
CA CYS A 247 2.19 -31.27 -11.24
C CYS A 247 1.26 -31.74 -12.38
N PRO A 248 1.19 -33.05 -12.70
CA PRO A 248 0.30 -33.60 -13.74
C PRO A 248 -1.18 -33.25 -13.60
N SER A 249 -1.65 -33.02 -12.38
CA SER A 249 -3.02 -32.58 -12.11
C SER A 249 -3.39 -31.22 -12.72
N ILE A 250 -2.42 -30.32 -12.95
CA ILE A 250 -2.63 -29.03 -13.63
C ILE A 250 -2.86 -29.25 -15.11
N TYR A 251 -1.98 -30.01 -15.76
CA TYR A 251 -2.05 -30.33 -17.19
C TYR A 251 -3.33 -31.10 -17.54
N GLU A 252 -3.79 -31.99 -16.65
CA GLU A 252 -5.06 -32.72 -16.79
C GLU A 252 -6.31 -31.84 -16.70
N MET A 253 -6.19 -30.61 -16.19
CA MET A 253 -7.27 -29.60 -16.16
C MET A 253 -7.15 -28.53 -17.25
N MET A 254 -6.18 -28.64 -18.16
CA MET A 254 -6.13 -27.81 -19.37
C MET A 254 -7.40 -27.99 -20.20
N ALA A 255 -7.79 -26.93 -20.90
CA ALA A 255 -9.00 -26.88 -21.70
C ALA A 255 -8.97 -27.92 -22.82
N ASN A 256 -10.07 -28.65 -22.98
CA ASN A 256 -10.21 -29.74 -23.94
C ASN A 256 -10.28 -29.20 -25.38
N PRO A 257 -9.33 -29.56 -26.28
CA PRO A 257 -9.37 -29.14 -27.68
C PRO A 257 -10.46 -29.85 -28.50
N ASP A 258 -10.91 -31.04 -28.07
CA ASP A 258 -12.03 -31.76 -28.70
C ASP A 258 -13.39 -31.13 -28.37
N PHE A 259 -13.45 -30.22 -27.39
CA PHE A 259 -14.70 -29.63 -26.92
C PHE A 259 -15.10 -28.40 -27.74
N LYS A 260 -16.39 -28.32 -28.07
CA LYS A 260 -16.97 -27.19 -28.81
C LYS A 260 -17.38 -26.08 -27.85
N TRP A 261 -16.38 -25.37 -27.33
CA TRP A 261 -16.54 -24.13 -26.58
C TRP A 261 -17.37 -23.10 -27.37
N LYS A 262 -18.16 -22.25 -26.69
CA LYS A 262 -18.96 -21.21 -27.37
C LYS A 262 -18.08 -20.11 -27.97
N LYS A 263 -17.01 -19.77 -27.26
CA LYS A 263 -15.85 -19.00 -27.73
C LYS A 263 -14.64 -19.90 -27.50
N GLN A 264 -13.72 -20.01 -28.46
CA GLN A 264 -12.45 -20.68 -28.16
C GLN A 264 -11.66 -19.83 -27.14
N PRO A 265 -11.14 -20.43 -26.05
CA PRO A 265 -10.28 -19.73 -25.11
C PRO A 265 -8.89 -19.51 -25.72
N GLU A 266 -8.30 -18.36 -25.43
CA GLU A 266 -7.03 -17.90 -26.00
C GLU A 266 -6.08 -17.35 -24.92
N ILE A 267 -4.78 -17.41 -25.19
CA ILE A 267 -3.77 -16.61 -24.48
C ILE A 267 -3.35 -15.47 -25.41
N ARG A 268 -3.39 -14.24 -24.93
CA ARG A 268 -3.07 -13.04 -25.70
C ARG A 268 -1.81 -12.39 -25.13
N VAL A 269 -0.92 -11.94 -25.98
CA VAL A 269 0.34 -11.32 -25.57
C VAL A 269 0.58 -10.07 -26.40
N TRP A 270 0.76 -8.93 -25.74
CA TRP A 270 1.26 -7.72 -26.40
C TRP A 270 2.75 -7.91 -26.67
N ARG A 271 3.16 -7.84 -27.92
CA ARG A 271 4.46 -8.30 -28.40
C ARG A 271 5.17 -7.18 -29.14
N LYS A 272 6.45 -6.98 -28.82
CA LYS A 272 7.30 -6.02 -29.52
C LYS A 272 7.90 -6.69 -30.75
N LYS A 273 7.60 -6.16 -31.93
CA LYS A 273 8.24 -6.56 -33.20
C LYS A 273 9.22 -5.48 -33.62
N THR A 274 10.25 -5.90 -34.34
CA THR A 274 11.24 -5.02 -34.98
C THR A 274 11.34 -5.45 -36.43
N GLU A 275 10.91 -4.61 -37.36
CA GLU A 275 11.06 -4.94 -38.78
C GLU A 275 12.53 -4.81 -39.20
N LYS A 276 13.05 -5.83 -39.88
CA LYS A 276 14.50 -6.00 -40.11
C LYS A 276 15.12 -4.96 -41.05
N ASP A 277 14.31 -4.22 -41.79
CA ASP A 277 14.77 -3.31 -42.85
C ASP A 277 14.58 -1.81 -42.52
N ASN A 278 13.99 -1.45 -41.37
CA ASN A 278 13.64 -0.04 -41.06
C ASN A 278 13.89 0.43 -39.61
N ASP A 279 14.31 -0.43 -38.67
CA ASP A 279 14.46 -0.13 -37.22
C ASP A 279 13.18 0.35 -36.47
N GLU A 280 12.06 0.45 -37.17
CA GLU A 280 10.75 0.85 -36.62
C GLU A 280 10.14 -0.31 -35.82
N THR A 281 9.85 -0.10 -34.53
CA THR A 281 9.34 -1.16 -33.65
C THR A 281 7.82 -1.09 -33.50
N SER A 282 7.09 -1.96 -34.19
CA SER A 282 5.65 -2.12 -34.02
C SER A 282 5.29 -2.90 -32.75
N VAL A 283 4.07 -2.67 -32.28
CA VAL A 283 3.48 -3.38 -31.14
C VAL A 283 2.21 -4.05 -31.61
N GLU A 284 2.14 -5.37 -31.46
CA GLU A 284 1.02 -6.19 -31.93
C GLU A 284 0.49 -7.09 -30.81
N LEU A 285 -0.82 -7.35 -30.82
CA LEU A 285 -1.45 -8.30 -29.90
C LEU A 285 -1.48 -9.69 -30.58
N GLU A 286 -0.51 -10.54 -30.25
CA GLU A 286 -0.49 -11.93 -30.72
C GLU A 286 -1.48 -12.76 -29.89
N SER A 287 -2.28 -13.60 -30.56
CA SER A 287 -3.29 -14.47 -29.92
C SER A 287 -2.97 -15.94 -30.21
N PHE A 288 -2.83 -16.73 -29.15
CA PHE A 288 -2.47 -18.13 -29.16
C PHE A 288 -3.70 -18.95 -28.75
N GLY A 289 -4.16 -19.84 -29.64
CA GLY A 289 -5.25 -20.76 -29.36
C GLY A 289 -4.81 -21.96 -28.50
N LEU A 290 -5.70 -22.95 -28.37
CA LEU A 290 -5.46 -24.12 -27.52
C LEU A 290 -4.22 -24.94 -27.92
N VAL A 291 -3.89 -25.01 -29.22
CA VAL A 291 -2.73 -25.79 -29.71
C VAL A 291 -1.47 -24.93 -29.66
N GLU A 292 -1.58 -23.69 -30.13
CA GLU A 292 -0.52 -22.69 -30.22
C GLU A 292 -0.01 -22.27 -28.83
N SER A 293 -0.85 -22.41 -27.78
CA SER A 293 -0.44 -22.20 -26.40
C SER A 293 0.70 -23.13 -25.94
N ILE A 294 0.85 -24.31 -26.55
CA ILE A 294 1.90 -25.28 -26.19
C ILE A 294 3.30 -24.72 -26.50
N ASP A 295 3.46 -24.10 -27.67
CA ASP A 295 4.70 -23.45 -28.06
C ASP A 295 4.97 -22.21 -27.19
N LEU A 296 3.92 -21.45 -26.84
CA LEU A 296 4.00 -20.33 -25.91
C LEU A 296 4.46 -20.75 -24.51
N PHE A 297 3.93 -21.84 -23.94
CA PHE A 297 4.38 -22.36 -22.65
C PHE A 297 5.85 -22.80 -22.70
N ASN A 298 6.28 -23.46 -23.79
CA ASN A 298 7.66 -23.84 -24.01
C ASN A 298 8.60 -22.63 -24.00
N ASP A 299 8.30 -21.61 -24.80
CA ASP A 299 9.14 -20.43 -24.94
C ASP A 299 9.13 -19.50 -23.72
N ALA A 300 8.02 -19.47 -22.98
CA ALA A 300 7.94 -18.75 -21.71
C ALA A 300 8.76 -19.44 -20.61
N LEU A 301 8.68 -20.78 -20.51
CA LEU A 301 9.36 -21.55 -19.45
C LEU A 301 10.80 -21.97 -19.81
N LYS A 302 11.29 -21.72 -21.02
CA LYS A 302 12.64 -22.10 -21.50
C LYS A 302 13.80 -21.70 -20.55
N ASN A 303 13.65 -20.57 -19.85
CA ASN A 303 14.64 -19.97 -18.95
C ASN A 303 14.24 -20.11 -17.46
N ASN A 304 13.19 -20.87 -17.14
CA ASN A 304 12.66 -20.96 -15.78
C ASN A 304 13.57 -21.81 -14.88
N GLU A 305 13.97 -21.26 -13.73
CA GLU A 305 14.94 -21.87 -12.81
C GLU A 305 14.50 -21.81 -11.35
N LEU A 306 14.60 -22.96 -10.67
CA LEU A 306 14.38 -23.13 -9.25
C LEU A 306 15.71 -23.11 -8.48
N SER A 307 15.82 -22.23 -7.47
CA SER A 307 16.96 -22.20 -6.55
C SER A 307 16.69 -23.07 -5.31
N TYR A 308 17.37 -24.22 -5.19
CA TYR A 308 17.24 -25.16 -4.08
C TYR A 308 18.59 -25.60 -3.53
N GLY A 309 18.79 -25.48 -2.21
CA GLY A 309 20.04 -25.86 -1.54
C GLY A 309 21.29 -25.03 -1.92
N GLY A 310 21.14 -23.99 -2.74
CA GLY A 310 22.24 -23.25 -3.37
C GLY A 310 22.51 -23.66 -4.84
N ASN A 311 21.89 -24.74 -5.30
CA ASN A 311 21.92 -25.17 -6.70
C ASN A 311 20.78 -24.51 -7.49
N LYS A 312 20.97 -24.37 -8.80
CA LYS A 312 19.91 -24.05 -9.77
C LYS A 312 19.41 -25.35 -10.42
N ILE A 313 18.10 -25.47 -10.60
CA ILE A 313 17.42 -26.58 -11.27
C ILE A 313 16.51 -25.98 -12.33
N ALA A 314 16.65 -26.37 -13.60
CA ALA A 314 15.77 -25.88 -14.66
C ALA A 314 14.37 -26.51 -14.55
N LEU A 315 13.33 -25.71 -14.73
CA LEU A 315 11.92 -26.13 -14.75
C LEU A 315 11.24 -25.69 -16.07
N PRO A 316 11.65 -26.23 -17.23
CA PRO A 316 11.02 -25.96 -18.52
C PRO A 316 9.62 -26.56 -18.59
N PHE A 317 8.85 -26.21 -19.64
CA PHE A 317 7.55 -26.83 -19.88
C PHE A 317 7.68 -28.35 -20.08
N ASN A 318 6.92 -29.14 -19.33
CA ASN A 318 7.19 -30.57 -19.19
C ASN A 318 6.33 -31.41 -20.15
N PHE A 319 6.82 -31.61 -21.37
CA PHE A 319 6.16 -32.41 -22.40
C PHE A 319 5.83 -33.87 -21.99
N SER A 320 6.59 -34.46 -21.04
CA SER A 320 6.26 -35.80 -20.52
C SER A 320 4.96 -35.78 -19.70
N ILE A 321 4.74 -34.70 -18.96
CA ILE A 321 3.47 -34.48 -18.25
C ILE A 321 2.34 -34.21 -19.24
N LEU A 322 2.57 -33.42 -20.30
CA LEU A 322 1.56 -33.15 -21.33
C LEU A 322 1.12 -34.43 -22.05
N GLU A 323 2.04 -35.33 -22.41
CA GLU A 323 1.71 -36.63 -23.00
C GLU A 323 0.91 -37.50 -22.02
N TRP A 324 1.27 -37.47 -20.74
CA TRP A 324 0.54 -38.19 -19.68
C TRP A 324 -0.89 -37.66 -19.51
N ALA A 325 -1.07 -36.34 -19.52
CA ALA A 325 -2.35 -35.65 -19.41
C ALA A 325 -3.24 -35.86 -20.63
N SER A 326 -2.67 -35.89 -21.84
CA SER A 326 -3.39 -36.24 -23.08
C SER A 326 -4.01 -37.65 -23.00
N LYS A 327 -3.24 -38.64 -22.51
CA LYS A 327 -3.76 -40.00 -22.24
C LYS A 327 -4.84 -40.01 -21.15
N THR A 328 -4.79 -39.09 -20.18
CA THR A 328 -5.90 -38.88 -19.21
C THR A 328 -7.13 -38.27 -19.89
N ARG A 329 -6.96 -37.31 -20.80
CA ARG A 329 -8.06 -36.72 -21.59
C ARG A 329 -8.76 -37.77 -22.47
N GLU A 330 -8.01 -38.69 -23.08
CA GLU A 330 -8.60 -39.86 -23.77
C GLU A 330 -9.45 -40.72 -22.84
N ILE A 331 -8.98 -40.98 -21.61
CA ILE A 331 -9.70 -41.76 -20.59
C ILE A 331 -11.01 -41.06 -20.19
N LEU A 332 -10.96 -39.74 -19.97
CA LEU A 332 -12.14 -38.93 -19.67
C LEU A 332 -13.15 -38.98 -20.84
N ASN A 333 -12.68 -38.78 -22.08
CA ASN A 333 -13.51 -38.80 -23.29
C ASN A 333 -14.09 -40.19 -23.64
N LYS A 334 -13.61 -41.26 -22.99
CA LYS A 334 -14.10 -42.65 -23.15
C LYS A 334 -14.87 -43.16 -21.92
N ALA A 335 -14.94 -42.39 -20.84
CA ALA A 335 -15.64 -42.76 -19.62
C ALA A 335 -17.15 -42.92 -19.87
N LYS A 336 -17.77 -43.90 -19.18
CA LYS A 336 -19.22 -44.13 -19.23
C LYS A 336 -19.72 -44.45 -17.82
N LEU A 337 -20.88 -43.90 -17.47
CA LEU A 337 -21.56 -44.19 -16.21
C LEU A 337 -22.14 -45.61 -16.25
N PRO A 338 -21.79 -46.52 -15.31
CA PRO A 338 -22.34 -47.88 -15.28
C PRO A 338 -23.85 -47.90 -14.99
N ASP A 339 -24.53 -48.90 -15.55
CA ASP A 339 -25.96 -49.12 -15.32
C ASP A 339 -26.29 -49.28 -13.83
N GLY A 340 -27.37 -48.62 -13.39
CA GLY A 340 -27.79 -48.64 -11.99
C GLY A 340 -27.00 -47.71 -11.05
N VAL A 341 -26.24 -46.73 -11.58
CA VAL A 341 -25.68 -45.60 -10.82
C VAL A 341 -26.40 -44.31 -11.22
N SER A 342 -26.88 -43.52 -10.25
CA SER A 342 -27.49 -42.21 -10.50
C SER A 342 -26.45 -41.08 -10.44
N PHE A 343 -26.31 -40.30 -11.51
CA PHE A 343 -25.42 -39.13 -11.56
C PHE A 343 -26.19 -37.82 -11.38
N TYR A 344 -25.66 -36.90 -10.58
CA TYR A 344 -26.20 -35.56 -10.33
C TYR A 344 -25.08 -34.53 -10.45
N ASN A 345 -25.37 -33.40 -11.10
CA ASN A 345 -24.39 -32.34 -11.34
C ASN A 345 -24.84 -31.01 -10.71
N ILE A 346 -23.97 -30.37 -9.95
CA ILE A 346 -24.10 -29.00 -9.47
C ILE A 346 -22.94 -28.21 -10.05
N TYR A 347 -23.24 -27.14 -10.77
CA TYR A 347 -22.24 -26.23 -11.32
C TYR A 347 -22.54 -24.80 -10.87
N GLY A 348 -21.49 -23.99 -10.69
CA GLY A 348 -21.69 -22.59 -10.36
C GLY A 348 -22.01 -21.75 -11.59
N VAL A 349 -22.76 -20.68 -11.36
CA VAL A 349 -23.16 -19.67 -12.35
C VAL A 349 -23.16 -18.28 -11.72
N ALA A 350 -23.30 -17.25 -12.55
CA ALA A 350 -23.40 -15.85 -12.18
C ALA A 350 -22.18 -15.30 -11.42
N GLN A 351 -20.98 -15.84 -11.67
CA GLN A 351 -19.69 -15.28 -11.24
C GLN A 351 -18.78 -15.10 -12.46
N ASP A 352 -18.11 -13.94 -12.54
CA ASP A 352 -17.13 -13.65 -13.59
C ASP A 352 -15.94 -14.61 -13.48
N THR A 353 -15.77 -15.47 -14.48
CA THR A 353 -14.81 -16.58 -14.44
C THR A 353 -13.71 -16.42 -15.49
N PRO A 354 -12.41 -16.40 -15.10
CA PRO A 354 -11.31 -16.24 -16.04
C PRO A 354 -11.34 -17.27 -17.17
N PHE A 355 -11.36 -16.78 -18.42
CA PHE A 355 -11.49 -17.61 -19.61
C PHE A 355 -10.29 -17.47 -20.54
N ASP A 356 -9.98 -16.24 -20.93
CA ASP A 356 -8.79 -15.88 -21.69
C ASP A 356 -7.82 -15.13 -20.78
N VAL A 357 -6.52 -15.21 -21.09
CA VAL A 357 -5.45 -14.57 -20.31
C VAL A 357 -4.65 -13.63 -21.21
N CYS A 358 -4.36 -12.42 -20.76
CA CYS A 358 -3.61 -11.41 -21.51
C CYS A 358 -2.33 -11.00 -20.74
N TYR A 359 -1.20 -10.91 -21.43
CA TYR A 359 0.10 -10.52 -20.86
C TYR A 359 0.73 -9.34 -21.60
N GLY A 360 1.34 -8.43 -20.83
CA GLY A 360 1.85 -7.14 -21.33
C GLY A 360 0.73 -6.14 -21.65
N THR A 361 1.10 -4.96 -22.13
CA THR A 361 0.17 -3.94 -22.67
C THR A 361 0.74 -3.32 -23.94
N GLU A 362 -0.07 -2.59 -24.71
CA GLU A 362 0.39 -1.78 -25.85
C GLU A 362 1.53 -0.81 -25.46
N THR A 363 1.49 -0.30 -24.24
CA THR A 363 2.50 0.60 -23.65
C THR A 363 3.66 -0.11 -22.93
N SER A 364 3.58 -1.42 -22.75
CA SER A 364 4.60 -2.26 -22.10
C SER A 364 4.57 -3.69 -22.69
N PRO A 365 4.94 -3.87 -23.96
CA PRO A 365 4.88 -5.15 -24.65
C PRO A 365 6.03 -6.09 -24.26
N ILE A 366 5.77 -7.39 -24.31
CA ILE A 366 6.70 -8.48 -24.04
C ILE A 366 7.74 -8.59 -25.17
N GLY A 367 9.02 -8.48 -24.80
CA GLY A 367 10.17 -8.64 -25.70
C GLY A 367 10.54 -10.11 -25.91
N ASP A 368 11.07 -10.75 -24.88
CA ASP A 368 11.25 -12.20 -24.81
C ASP A 368 10.06 -12.85 -24.10
N LEU A 369 9.51 -13.93 -24.65
CA LEU A 369 8.35 -14.64 -24.07
C LEU A 369 8.59 -15.15 -22.64
N SER A 370 9.84 -15.34 -22.20
CA SER A 370 10.17 -15.68 -20.82
C SER A 370 9.97 -14.55 -19.79
N GLU A 371 9.72 -13.32 -20.24
CA GLU A 371 9.23 -12.21 -19.40
C GLU A 371 7.78 -12.43 -18.91
N ILE A 372 6.99 -13.27 -19.61
CA ILE A 372 5.61 -13.60 -19.22
C ILE A 372 5.57 -14.17 -17.80
N CYS A 373 6.55 -15.00 -17.43
CA CYS A 373 6.65 -15.62 -16.10
C CYS A 373 6.76 -14.60 -14.94
N GLN A 374 7.10 -13.34 -15.24
CA GLN A 374 7.24 -12.24 -14.27
C GLN A 374 6.18 -11.15 -14.44
N THR A 375 5.28 -11.30 -15.41
CA THR A 375 4.25 -10.33 -15.78
C THR A 375 2.91 -10.75 -15.18
N MET A 376 2.19 -9.84 -14.51
CA MET A 376 0.84 -10.16 -14.02
C MET A 376 -0.16 -10.27 -15.18
N PRO A 377 -1.06 -11.28 -15.19
CA PRO A 377 -2.10 -11.40 -16.20
C PRO A 377 -3.22 -10.37 -16.02
N GLU A 378 -3.82 -9.99 -17.14
CA GLU A 378 -5.20 -9.50 -17.20
C GLU A 378 -6.11 -10.61 -17.75
N TYR A 379 -7.40 -10.62 -17.42
CA TYR A 379 -8.34 -11.67 -17.84
C TYR A 379 -9.54 -11.09 -18.59
N THR A 380 -10.08 -11.88 -19.51
CA THR A 380 -11.49 -11.75 -19.95
C THR A 380 -12.31 -12.92 -19.42
N TYR A 381 -13.56 -12.62 -19.07
CA TYR A 381 -14.39 -13.46 -18.21
C TYR A 381 -15.60 -14.04 -18.95
N VAL A 382 -16.07 -15.20 -18.48
CA VAL A 382 -17.35 -15.82 -18.88
C VAL A 382 -18.15 -16.22 -17.65
N ASP A 383 -19.41 -16.58 -17.84
CA ASP A 383 -20.28 -17.14 -16.79
C ASP A 383 -19.70 -18.45 -16.21
N GLY A 384 -19.71 -18.58 -14.89
CA GLY A 384 -19.16 -19.71 -14.14
C GLY A 384 -19.17 -19.46 -12.64
N ASP A 385 -18.17 -19.99 -11.94
CA ASP A 385 -18.03 -19.94 -10.47
C ASP A 385 -16.81 -19.15 -9.96
N GLY A 386 -16.12 -18.42 -10.84
CA GLY A 386 -14.87 -17.72 -10.52
C GLY A 386 -13.62 -18.59 -10.64
N THR A 387 -13.73 -19.86 -11.06
CA THR A 387 -12.59 -20.73 -11.39
C THR A 387 -12.88 -21.66 -12.58
N VAL A 388 -14.09 -22.20 -12.68
CA VAL A 388 -14.52 -23.14 -13.73
C VAL A 388 -15.67 -22.52 -14.53
N PRO A 389 -15.54 -22.35 -15.85
CA PRO A 389 -16.62 -21.87 -16.71
C PRO A 389 -17.88 -22.75 -16.60
N ALA A 390 -19.05 -22.12 -16.53
CA ALA A 390 -20.34 -22.82 -16.39
C ALA A 390 -20.54 -23.86 -17.51
N GLU A 391 -20.07 -23.59 -18.74
CA GLU A 391 -20.16 -24.54 -19.84
C GLU A 391 -19.22 -25.75 -19.71
N SER A 392 -18.05 -25.59 -19.10
CA SER A 392 -17.16 -26.72 -18.78
C SER A 392 -17.76 -27.62 -17.68
N ALA A 393 -18.33 -27.01 -16.64
CA ALA A 393 -18.93 -27.74 -15.53
C ALA A 393 -20.31 -28.34 -15.86
N ALA A 394 -21.10 -27.72 -16.75
CA ALA A 394 -22.35 -28.29 -17.24
C ALA A 394 -22.14 -29.42 -18.26
N ALA A 395 -21.05 -29.39 -19.04
CA ALA A 395 -20.73 -30.37 -20.08
C ALA A 395 -20.14 -31.69 -19.53
N ALA A 396 -20.82 -32.28 -18.54
CA ALA A 396 -20.58 -33.67 -18.15
C ALA A 396 -20.95 -34.62 -19.31
N GLN A 397 -20.11 -35.61 -19.61
CA GLN A 397 -20.37 -36.59 -20.68
C GLN A 397 -21.37 -37.69 -20.27
N PHE A 398 -21.99 -37.56 -19.10
CA PHE A 398 -22.88 -38.56 -18.50
C PHE A 398 -24.32 -38.03 -18.43
N LYS A 399 -25.31 -38.91 -18.66
CA LYS A 399 -26.72 -38.56 -18.51
C LYS A 399 -27.07 -38.34 -17.04
N SER A 400 -27.09 -37.08 -16.61
CA SER A 400 -27.49 -36.68 -15.26
C SER A 400 -28.99 -36.90 -15.02
N VAL A 401 -29.35 -37.35 -13.81
CA VAL A 401 -30.73 -37.35 -13.29
C VAL A 401 -31.20 -35.91 -13.05
N ALA A 402 -30.31 -35.05 -12.55
CA ALA A 402 -30.48 -33.60 -12.53
C ALA A 402 -29.12 -32.91 -12.73
N SER A 403 -29.13 -31.79 -13.44
CA SER A 403 -28.00 -30.85 -13.57
C SER A 403 -28.51 -29.47 -13.19
N VAL A 404 -27.88 -28.81 -12.22
CA VAL A 404 -28.41 -27.58 -11.61
C VAL A 404 -27.32 -26.52 -11.49
N GLY A 405 -27.54 -25.38 -12.15
CA GLY A 405 -26.77 -24.16 -11.92
C GLY A 405 -27.15 -23.51 -10.58
N VAL A 406 -26.17 -23.19 -9.76
CA VAL A 406 -26.33 -22.50 -8.47
C VAL A 406 -25.45 -21.26 -8.44
N SER A 407 -25.99 -20.11 -8.02
CA SER A 407 -25.22 -18.86 -7.93
C SER A 407 -24.25 -18.92 -6.76
N GLY A 408 -22.95 -18.84 -7.02
CA GLY A 408 -21.93 -18.86 -5.96
C GLY A 408 -20.51 -19.14 -6.46
N THR A 409 -19.51 -18.78 -5.65
CA THR A 409 -18.10 -19.01 -5.97
C THR A 409 -17.71 -20.49 -5.88
N HIS A 410 -16.63 -20.87 -6.57
CA HIS A 410 -16.10 -22.24 -6.67
C HIS A 410 -15.96 -22.95 -5.31
N ARG A 411 -15.56 -22.22 -4.27
CA ARG A 411 -15.53 -22.71 -2.87
C ARG A 411 -16.85 -22.48 -2.14
N GLY A 412 -17.52 -21.35 -2.36
CA GLY A 412 -18.77 -20.99 -1.69
C GLY A 412 -19.89 -22.02 -1.87
N LEU A 413 -19.90 -22.73 -3.00
CA LEU A 413 -20.80 -23.87 -3.26
C LEU A 413 -20.71 -24.98 -2.19
N LEU A 414 -19.59 -25.14 -1.47
CA LEU A 414 -19.44 -26.17 -0.43
C LEU A 414 -20.09 -25.82 0.91
N HIS A 415 -20.51 -24.56 1.09
CA HIS A 415 -21.28 -24.11 2.25
C HIS A 415 -22.57 -23.36 1.84
N ASP A 416 -22.99 -23.48 0.58
CA ASP A 416 -24.23 -22.88 0.10
C ASP A 416 -25.46 -23.69 0.56
N LYS A 417 -26.52 -22.98 0.94
CA LYS A 417 -27.75 -23.57 1.46
C LYS A 417 -28.55 -24.29 0.39
N ARG A 418 -28.59 -23.77 -0.84
CA ARG A 418 -29.30 -24.41 -1.95
C ARG A 418 -28.55 -25.67 -2.41
N VAL A 419 -27.22 -25.67 -2.40
CA VAL A 419 -26.42 -26.90 -2.56
C VAL A 419 -26.73 -27.92 -1.47
N PHE A 420 -26.83 -27.50 -0.20
CA PHE A 420 -27.22 -28.41 0.89
C PHE A 420 -28.65 -28.93 0.74
N GLU A 421 -29.62 -28.10 0.36
CA GLU A 421 -31.00 -28.50 0.09
C GLU A 421 -31.10 -29.54 -1.05
N LEU A 422 -30.35 -29.33 -2.15
CA LEU A 422 -30.25 -30.29 -3.26
C LEU A 422 -29.61 -31.62 -2.83
N ILE A 423 -28.51 -31.57 -2.07
CA ILE A 423 -27.85 -32.78 -1.53
C ILE A 423 -28.80 -33.52 -0.57
N GLN A 424 -29.50 -32.81 0.32
CA GLN A 424 -30.49 -33.39 1.24
C GLN A 424 -31.65 -34.06 0.48
N GLN A 425 -32.16 -33.41 -0.56
CA GLN A 425 -33.21 -33.95 -1.44
C GLN A 425 -32.74 -35.23 -2.16
N TRP A 426 -31.55 -35.24 -2.74
CA TRP A 426 -31.03 -36.39 -3.50
C TRP A 426 -30.55 -37.55 -2.60
N LEU A 427 -30.19 -37.27 -1.34
CA LEU A 427 -29.94 -38.28 -0.32
C LEU A 427 -31.23 -38.80 0.36
N GLY A 428 -32.34 -38.07 0.29
CA GLY A 428 -33.61 -38.45 0.94
C GLY A 428 -33.58 -38.22 2.47
N VAL A 429 -33.01 -37.09 2.91
CA VAL A 429 -32.79 -36.80 4.33
C VAL A 429 -33.34 -35.43 4.74
N GLU A 430 -34.01 -35.37 5.89
CA GLU A 430 -34.40 -34.12 6.55
C GLU A 430 -33.55 -33.87 7.81
N PRO A 431 -33.24 -32.60 8.16
CA PRO A 431 -32.48 -32.26 9.36
C PRO A 431 -33.30 -32.47 10.65
N LYS A 432 -32.71 -33.14 11.64
CA LYS A 432 -33.38 -33.36 12.94
C LYS A 432 -33.54 -32.04 13.70
N LYS A 433 -34.79 -31.61 13.94
CA LYS A 433 -35.14 -30.40 14.72
C LYS A 433 -34.52 -30.45 16.13
N THR A 434 -33.41 -29.74 16.32
CA THR A 434 -32.71 -29.65 17.61
C THR A 434 -33.50 -28.80 18.62
N LYS A 435 -33.68 -29.33 19.83
CA LYS A 435 -34.41 -28.65 20.91
C LYS A 435 -33.64 -27.44 21.45
N ARG A 436 -33.88 -26.25 20.89
CA ARG A 436 -33.42 -24.97 21.48
C ARG A 436 -33.93 -24.85 22.92
N LYS A 437 -33.01 -24.80 23.90
CA LYS A 437 -33.33 -24.39 25.27
C LYS A 437 -33.75 -22.91 25.27
N HIS A 438 -34.79 -22.57 26.02
CA HIS A 438 -35.29 -21.20 26.12
C HIS A 438 -34.27 -20.25 26.76
N SER A 439 -34.13 -19.07 26.18
CA SER A 439 -34.19 -17.82 26.95
C SER A 439 -35.47 -17.06 26.56
N ARG A 440 -35.94 -16.14 27.41
CA ARG A 440 -37.24 -15.46 27.23
C ARG A 440 -37.10 -14.19 26.40
N SER A 441 -38.01 -13.98 25.45
CA SER A 441 -38.56 -12.65 25.15
C SER A 441 -40.07 -12.66 25.48
N HIS A 442 -40.64 -11.49 25.76
CA HIS A 442 -42.08 -11.33 25.93
C HIS A 442 -42.70 -10.68 24.68
N LYS A 443 -43.93 -11.10 24.34
CA LYS A 443 -44.73 -10.61 23.20
C LYS A 443 -45.32 -9.22 23.45
N VAL A 444 -45.49 -8.44 22.38
CA VAL A 444 -46.76 -7.88 21.82
C VAL A 444 -46.44 -7.68 20.31
N ALA A 445 -47.05 -8.30 19.28
CA ALA A 445 -48.44 -8.38 18.82
C ALA A 445 -48.98 -7.02 18.28
N ASP A 446 -49.79 -6.92 17.21
CA ASP A 446 -50.02 -7.78 16.03
C ASP A 446 -50.76 -6.95 14.92
N SER A 447 -51.14 -7.57 13.78
CA SER A 447 -52.02 -7.04 12.70
C SER A 447 -51.40 -5.98 11.74
N GLU A 448 -51.78 -5.87 10.45
CA GLU A 448 -52.85 -6.56 9.70
C GLU A 448 -52.56 -6.71 8.17
N ARG A 449 -52.83 -7.92 7.63
CA ARG A 449 -53.48 -8.32 6.34
C ARG A 449 -53.19 -7.59 5.00
N GLU A 450 -52.77 -8.29 3.92
CA GLU A 450 -53.57 -8.91 2.80
C GLU A 450 -54.15 -7.89 1.78
N ALA A 451 -54.15 -8.07 0.44
CA ALA A 451 -53.69 -9.15 -0.47
C ALA A 451 -53.44 -8.64 -1.93
N MET A 452 -53.09 -9.57 -2.84
CA MET A 452 -53.55 -9.79 -4.26
C MET A 452 -54.22 -8.63 -5.07
N GLU A 453 -54.08 -8.47 -6.40
CA GLU A 453 -53.36 -9.23 -7.48
C GLU A 453 -53.31 -8.41 -8.81
N ALA A 454 -52.90 -9.05 -9.93
CA ALA A 454 -53.29 -8.80 -11.33
C ALA A 454 -52.61 -7.70 -12.23
N ASN A 455 -51.69 -8.19 -13.08
CA ASN A 455 -51.68 -8.10 -14.56
C ASN A 455 -51.72 -6.74 -15.35
N ARG A 456 -50.66 -6.57 -16.17
CA ARG A 456 -50.65 -6.38 -17.65
C ARG A 456 -50.95 -5.04 -18.36
N ASP A 457 -49.91 -4.60 -19.07
CA ASP A 457 -49.83 -4.37 -20.53
C ASP A 457 -50.43 -3.12 -21.24
N ASN A 458 -49.57 -2.59 -22.13
CA ASN A 458 -49.78 -1.85 -23.40
C ASN A 458 -50.09 -0.33 -23.46
N ASP A 459 -49.19 0.32 -24.24
CA ASP A 459 -49.42 1.24 -25.37
C ASP A 459 -49.90 2.69 -25.21
N GLU A 460 -48.91 3.58 -25.38
CA GLU A 460 -48.76 4.54 -26.48
C GLU A 460 -49.74 5.75 -26.71
N LEU A 461 -49.10 6.94 -26.71
CA LEU A 461 -49.02 7.87 -27.87
C LEU A 461 -49.97 9.10 -28.00
N ARG A 462 -49.34 10.30 -27.94
CA ARG A 462 -49.77 11.63 -28.53
C ARG A 462 -51.04 12.28 -27.92
N LYS A 463 -51.34 13.59 -28.05
CA LYS A 463 -50.71 14.85 -28.54
C LYS A 463 -51.44 16.03 -27.82
N ASN A 464 -51.13 17.34 -27.87
CA ASN A 464 -50.57 18.26 -28.88
C ASN A 464 -50.17 19.60 -28.18
N THR A 465 -49.08 20.30 -28.51
CA THR A 465 -48.99 21.64 -29.22
C THR A 465 -49.91 22.77 -28.72
N THR A 466 -49.55 24.08 -28.68
CA THR A 466 -48.66 24.98 -29.48
C THR A 466 -48.14 26.15 -28.59
N LEU A 467 -47.15 27.03 -28.88
CA LEU A 467 -46.14 27.28 -29.94
C LEU A 467 -44.89 27.91 -29.23
N GLN A 468 -43.95 28.79 -29.65
CA GLN A 468 -43.43 29.56 -30.82
C GLN A 468 -41.92 29.85 -30.47
N ARG A 469 -40.89 30.20 -31.27
CA ARG A 469 -40.66 30.89 -32.58
C ARG A 469 -40.89 32.41 -32.59
N SER A 470 -39.95 33.30 -32.94
CA SER A 470 -38.50 33.26 -33.31
C SER A 470 -37.89 34.68 -32.99
N SER A 471 -36.67 35.16 -33.29
CA SER A 471 -35.51 34.79 -34.15
C SER A 471 -34.21 35.38 -33.52
N ILE A 472 -33.07 34.70 -33.45
CA ILE A 472 -32.05 34.51 -34.52
C ILE A 472 -31.43 35.80 -35.12
N LEU A 473 -32.03 36.99 -35.00
CA LEU A 473 -31.52 38.20 -35.68
C LEU A 473 -30.56 39.07 -34.83
N LEU A 474 -30.59 38.94 -33.50
CA LEU A 474 -29.78 39.79 -32.60
C LEU A 474 -28.29 39.40 -32.55
N LEU A 475 -27.94 38.17 -32.98
CA LEU A 475 -26.58 37.63 -32.87
C LEU A 475 -25.59 38.25 -33.88
N LEU A 476 -26.09 38.85 -34.96
CA LEU A 476 -25.29 39.48 -36.03
C LEU A 476 -25.03 40.97 -35.80
N LEU A 477 -25.78 41.63 -34.90
CA LEU A 477 -25.73 43.08 -34.69
C LEU A 477 -24.79 43.50 -33.54
N LEU A 478 -24.40 42.58 -32.66
CA LEU A 478 -23.43 42.84 -31.58
C LEU A 478 -21.96 42.73 -32.02
N LEU A 479 -21.70 42.16 -33.19
CA LEU A 479 -20.35 41.88 -33.71
C LEU A 479 -19.67 43.06 -34.43
N LEU A 480 -20.33 44.23 -34.54
CA LEU A 480 -19.92 45.29 -35.47
C LEU A 480 -19.64 46.67 -34.84
N LEU A 481 -19.64 46.80 -33.50
CA LEU A 481 -19.61 48.12 -32.83
C LEU A 481 -18.60 48.30 -31.68
N ILE A 482 -17.65 47.38 -31.46
CA ILE A 482 -16.54 47.58 -30.50
C ILE A 482 -15.18 47.41 -31.19
N SER A 483 -14.93 48.26 -32.19
CA SER A 483 -13.67 48.35 -32.93
C SER A 483 -13.07 49.76 -32.86
N LEU A 484 -12.74 50.23 -31.65
CA LEU A 484 -11.86 51.40 -31.43
C LEU A 484 -11.43 51.51 -29.95
N SER A 485 -10.33 50.82 -29.61
CA SER A 485 -9.62 50.97 -28.32
C SER A 485 -8.19 50.44 -28.47
N THR A 486 -7.28 51.29 -28.95
CA THR A 486 -5.89 50.93 -29.25
C THR A 486 -5.03 50.86 -28.00
N THR A 487 -4.89 49.67 -27.42
CA THR A 487 -3.73 49.31 -26.59
C THR A 487 -3.18 47.95 -27.03
N THR A 488 -1.86 47.84 -27.13
CA THR A 488 -1.16 46.67 -27.68
C THR A 488 -1.31 45.46 -26.76
N ARG A 489 -1.92 44.38 -27.27
CA ARG A 489 -1.99 43.09 -26.58
C ARG A 489 -0.89 42.15 -27.08
N VAL A 490 -0.21 41.49 -26.15
CA VAL A 490 0.60 40.31 -26.43
C VAL A 490 -0.34 39.17 -26.84
N SER A 491 0.01 38.45 -27.91
CA SER A 491 -0.78 37.30 -28.37
C SER A 491 -0.53 36.07 -27.49
N ALA A 492 -1.56 35.26 -27.30
CA ALA A 492 -1.44 33.91 -26.77
C ALA A 492 -2.42 33.02 -27.54
N SER A 493 -1.89 32.14 -28.38
CA SER A 493 -2.70 31.21 -29.17
C SER A 493 -3.21 30.08 -28.27
N VAL A 494 -4.54 29.97 -28.18
CA VAL A 494 -5.19 28.80 -27.59
C VAL A 494 -5.48 27.83 -28.73
N HIS A 495 -4.79 26.68 -28.75
CA HIS A 495 -5.14 25.57 -29.64
C HIS A 495 -6.33 24.80 -29.06
N GLU A 496 -7.16 24.22 -29.93
CA GLU A 496 -8.44 23.58 -29.57
C GLU A 496 -8.35 22.39 -28.60
N SER A 497 -7.15 21.85 -28.33
CA SER A 497 -6.92 20.76 -27.39
C SER A 497 -6.54 21.23 -25.96
N GLY A 498 -6.96 22.42 -25.54
CA GLY A 498 -6.65 23.00 -24.22
C GLY A 498 -5.19 23.42 -23.97
N ARG A 499 -4.28 23.13 -24.91
CA ARG A 499 -2.84 23.39 -24.79
C ARG A 499 -2.58 24.90 -24.73
N ARG A 500 -2.07 25.36 -23.58
CA ARG A 500 -1.68 26.77 -23.37
C ARG A 500 -0.18 26.96 -23.52
N VAL A 501 0.23 27.51 -24.65
CA VAL A 501 1.58 28.01 -24.90
C VAL A 501 1.62 29.52 -24.66
N ILE A 502 2.68 30.03 -24.05
CA ILE A 502 3.00 31.45 -23.97
C ILE A 502 4.42 31.67 -24.51
N GLU A 503 4.56 32.58 -25.46
CA GLU A 503 5.87 33.01 -25.97
C GLU A 503 6.67 33.70 -24.85
N ALA A 504 7.90 33.25 -24.64
CA ALA A 504 8.76 33.77 -23.60
C ALA A 504 9.15 35.23 -23.90
N ARG A 505 9.16 36.07 -22.86
CA ARG A 505 9.55 37.51 -22.96
C ARG A 505 11.03 37.73 -23.29
N SER A 506 11.79 36.66 -23.49
CA SER A 506 13.23 36.64 -23.75
C SER A 506 13.48 36.08 -25.14
N GLY A 507 14.15 36.86 -26.00
CA GLY A 507 14.66 36.40 -27.31
C GLY A 507 15.95 35.57 -27.21
N GLN A 508 16.17 34.90 -26.07
CA GLN A 508 17.28 34.00 -25.78
C GLN A 508 16.71 32.76 -25.07
N ASP A 509 17.43 31.62 -25.11
CA ASP A 509 17.08 30.40 -24.36
C ASP A 509 17.30 30.55 -22.84
N LEU A 510 16.54 31.47 -22.24
CA LEU A 510 16.60 31.88 -20.85
C LEU A 510 15.20 32.26 -20.37
N VAL A 511 14.71 31.56 -19.33
CA VAL A 511 13.40 31.79 -18.70
C VAL A 511 13.58 31.77 -17.19
N TRP A 512 12.90 32.66 -16.46
CA TRP A 512 12.83 32.61 -15.00
C TRP A 512 11.40 32.75 -14.45
N VAL A 513 11.15 32.08 -13.34
CA VAL A 513 9.87 31.99 -12.63
C VAL A 513 10.07 32.22 -11.14
N VAL A 514 9.03 32.62 -10.42
CA VAL A 514 9.05 32.79 -8.96
C VAL A 514 8.17 31.74 -8.30
N GLN A 515 8.68 31.07 -7.25
CA GLN A 515 7.90 30.20 -6.36
C GLN A 515 7.73 30.89 -4.99
N LEU A 516 6.51 30.81 -4.46
CA LEU A 516 6.10 31.23 -3.12
C LEU A 516 5.39 30.03 -2.46
N SER A 517 5.54 29.83 -1.16
CA SER A 517 4.90 28.72 -0.45
C SER A 517 4.54 29.06 0.99
N ASP A 518 3.58 28.33 1.53
CA ASP A 518 3.26 28.31 2.97
C ASP A 518 2.97 29.73 3.48
N LEU A 519 2.01 30.40 2.82
CA LEU A 519 1.65 31.79 3.09
C LEU A 519 0.97 31.93 4.45
N HIS A 520 0.02 31.03 4.71
CA HIS A 520 -0.84 31.00 5.88
C HIS A 520 -1.36 32.37 6.28
N PHE A 521 -2.06 33.08 5.38
CA PHE A 521 -2.74 34.31 5.77
C PHE A 521 -3.78 34.02 6.86
N SER A 522 -3.93 34.95 7.81
CA SER A 522 -4.79 34.70 8.97
C SER A 522 -5.21 35.96 9.70
N VAL A 523 -6.48 35.98 10.08
CA VAL A 523 -7.08 36.97 10.98
C VAL A 523 -6.45 37.00 12.39
N HIS A 524 -5.65 36.00 12.73
CA HIS A 524 -4.86 35.96 13.97
C HIS A 524 -3.41 36.42 13.78
N HIS A 525 -2.96 36.57 12.53
CA HIS A 525 -1.61 36.93 12.13
C HIS A 525 -1.59 37.79 10.84
N PRO A 526 -2.25 38.96 10.83
CA PRO A 526 -2.37 39.80 9.64
C PRO A 526 -1.02 40.35 9.15
N GLU A 527 0.05 40.30 9.97
CA GLU A 527 1.39 40.68 9.54
C GLU A 527 1.86 39.88 8.32
N ARG A 528 1.42 38.62 8.18
CA ARG A 528 1.82 37.74 7.06
C ARG A 528 1.29 38.24 5.72
N ALA A 529 0.05 38.74 5.71
CA ALA A 529 -0.65 39.26 4.56
C ALA A 529 -0.23 40.70 4.23
N ILE A 530 -0.05 41.54 5.26
CA ILE A 530 0.47 42.91 5.13
C ILE A 530 1.90 42.88 4.56
N ASP A 531 2.78 42.04 5.09
CA ASP A 531 4.15 41.88 4.57
C ASP A 531 4.12 41.36 3.12
N PHE A 532 3.24 40.40 2.79
CA PHE A 532 3.14 39.86 1.43
C PHE A 532 2.74 40.94 0.43
N ARG A 533 1.71 41.71 0.75
CA ARG A 533 1.28 42.87 -0.04
C ARG A 533 2.43 43.85 -0.29
N ASN A 534 3.12 44.25 0.78
CA ASN A 534 4.14 45.31 0.75
C ASN A 534 5.45 44.88 0.09
N ILE A 535 5.81 43.58 0.17
CA ILE A 535 7.10 43.06 -0.32
C ILE A 535 6.95 42.40 -1.69
N VAL A 536 5.98 41.50 -1.87
CA VAL A 536 5.91 40.62 -3.05
C VAL A 536 5.51 41.39 -4.30
N GLY A 537 4.61 42.37 -4.21
CA GLY A 537 4.24 43.24 -5.33
C GLY A 537 5.45 43.95 -5.94
N PRO A 538 6.19 44.78 -5.17
CA PRO A 538 7.42 45.43 -5.62
C PRO A 538 8.53 44.46 -6.02
N ALA A 539 8.70 43.32 -5.33
CA ALA A 539 9.71 42.32 -5.68
C ALA A 539 9.39 41.67 -7.04
N LEU A 540 8.13 41.31 -7.32
CA LEU A 540 7.70 40.80 -8.62
C LEU A 540 7.81 41.86 -9.72
N SER A 541 7.62 43.15 -9.41
CA SER A 541 7.87 44.25 -10.36
C SER A 541 9.36 44.37 -10.74
N LEU A 542 10.27 44.11 -9.79
CA LEU A 542 11.72 44.14 -10.00
C LEU A 542 12.23 42.87 -10.73
N ILE A 543 11.72 41.70 -10.36
CA ILE A 543 12.12 40.41 -10.92
C ILE A 543 11.49 40.19 -12.30
N ASN A 544 10.27 40.71 -12.52
CA ASN A 544 9.52 40.61 -13.78
C ASN A 544 9.46 39.18 -14.38
N PRO A 545 9.09 38.15 -13.58
CA PRO A 545 9.17 36.75 -14.00
C PRO A 545 8.16 36.37 -15.09
N SER A 546 8.41 35.22 -15.73
CA SER A 546 7.53 34.65 -16.74
C SER A 546 6.31 33.93 -16.14
N LEU A 547 6.45 33.34 -14.95
CA LEU A 547 5.37 32.73 -14.16
C LEU A 547 5.57 33.02 -12.67
N VAL A 548 4.47 32.99 -11.92
CA VAL A 548 4.46 33.00 -10.45
C VAL A 548 3.68 31.78 -9.95
N LEU A 549 4.36 30.91 -9.21
CA LEU A 549 3.82 29.67 -8.66
C LEU A 549 3.60 29.84 -7.16
N ILE A 550 2.44 29.41 -6.65
CA ILE A 550 2.09 29.49 -5.22
C ILE A 550 1.74 28.08 -4.73
N THR A 551 2.67 27.42 -4.05
CA THR A 551 2.66 25.98 -3.76
C THR A 551 1.92 25.61 -2.47
N GLY A 552 0.70 26.13 -2.30
CA GLY A 552 -0.24 25.74 -1.24
C GLY A 552 -0.03 26.37 0.12
N ASP A 553 -0.94 26.01 1.03
CA ASP A 553 -1.15 26.59 2.36
C ASP A 553 -1.28 28.12 2.29
N LEU A 554 -2.26 28.56 1.49
CA LEU A 554 -2.60 29.96 1.26
C LEU A 554 -3.16 30.61 2.53
N THR A 555 -3.98 29.86 3.28
CA THR A 555 -4.64 30.28 4.54
C THR A 555 -4.11 29.50 5.77
N ASP A 556 -4.26 30.02 7.00
CA ASP A 556 -3.85 29.26 8.21
C ASP A 556 -4.98 28.33 8.70
N GLY A 557 -6.25 28.63 8.44
CA GLY A 557 -7.39 27.72 8.67
C GLY A 557 -7.48 27.21 10.12
N LYS A 558 -7.03 28.03 11.07
CA LYS A 558 -6.71 27.62 12.45
C LYS A 558 -7.25 28.61 13.48
N SER A 559 -7.92 28.08 14.50
CA SER A 559 -8.39 28.86 15.64
C SER A 559 -7.24 29.49 16.44
N LYS A 560 -7.51 30.58 17.16
CA LYS A 560 -6.55 31.30 18.00
C LYS A 560 -5.84 30.45 19.07
N ASP A 561 -6.46 29.36 19.51
CA ASP A 561 -5.88 28.38 20.44
C ASP A 561 -5.14 27.22 19.76
N LEU A 562 -5.14 27.20 18.41
CA LEU A 562 -4.57 26.18 17.53
C LEU A 562 -5.19 24.77 17.71
N LEU A 563 -6.36 24.66 18.34
CA LEU A 563 -7.02 23.38 18.62
C LEU A 563 -8.08 22.97 17.59
N THR A 564 -8.70 23.91 16.88
CA THR A 564 -9.68 23.65 15.82
C THR A 564 -9.09 24.07 14.48
N MET A 565 -9.21 23.19 13.48
CA MET A 565 -8.65 23.40 12.14
C MET A 565 -9.77 23.25 11.10
N LYS A 566 -10.23 24.36 10.52
CA LYS A 566 -11.29 24.42 9.50
C LYS A 566 -11.19 25.71 8.68
N GLN A 567 -11.82 25.73 7.51
CA GLN A 567 -11.88 26.93 6.66
C GLN A 567 -12.40 28.18 7.39
N ASN A 568 -11.81 29.34 7.09
CA ASN A 568 -12.25 30.66 7.55
C ASN A 568 -12.36 31.62 6.36
N GLU A 569 -13.56 32.10 6.05
CA GLU A 569 -13.83 32.93 4.87
C GLU A 569 -13.12 34.30 4.92
N GLU A 570 -12.87 34.84 6.12
CA GLU A 570 -12.15 36.10 6.30
C GLU A 570 -10.69 36.01 5.81
N GLU A 571 -10.03 34.85 5.98
CA GLU A 571 -8.65 34.62 5.53
C GLU A 571 -8.59 34.50 3.99
N TRP A 572 -9.64 33.95 3.37
CA TRP A 572 -9.77 33.88 1.91
C TRP A 572 -10.12 35.23 1.27
N LEU A 573 -10.92 36.06 1.93
CA LEU A 573 -11.17 37.44 1.52
C LEU A 573 -9.90 38.31 1.64
N GLU A 574 -9.10 38.12 2.69
CA GLU A 574 -7.77 38.72 2.82
C GLU A 574 -6.84 38.27 1.68
N TYR A 575 -6.74 36.97 1.41
CA TYR A 575 -5.97 36.42 0.29
C TYR A 575 -6.40 37.00 -1.06
N GLU A 576 -7.70 37.01 -1.36
CA GLU A 576 -8.24 37.53 -2.61
C GLU A 576 -7.89 39.02 -2.82
N SER A 577 -7.98 39.81 -1.76
CA SER A 577 -7.68 41.24 -1.74
C SER A 577 -6.17 41.52 -1.91
N VAL A 578 -5.33 40.82 -1.14
CA VAL A 578 -3.87 40.95 -1.21
C VAL A 578 -3.34 40.50 -2.58
N MET A 579 -3.84 39.40 -3.14
CA MET A 579 -3.41 38.96 -4.47
C MET A 579 -3.83 39.94 -5.57
N GLN A 580 -5.00 40.58 -5.48
CA GLN A 580 -5.37 41.66 -6.42
C GLN A 580 -4.40 42.84 -6.36
N ASP A 581 -3.99 43.26 -5.16
CA ASP A 581 -3.04 44.35 -4.98
C ASP A 581 -1.61 43.97 -5.44
N VAL A 582 -1.16 42.74 -5.19
CA VAL A 582 0.13 42.21 -5.68
C VAL A 582 0.15 42.08 -7.20
N ILE A 583 -0.94 41.62 -7.84
CA ILE A 583 -1.07 41.60 -9.31
C ILE A 583 -0.99 43.04 -9.86
N LYS A 584 -1.70 43.98 -9.24
CA LYS A 584 -1.73 45.39 -9.64
C LYS A 584 -0.37 46.09 -9.49
N THR A 585 0.32 45.87 -8.38
CA THR A 585 1.61 46.53 -8.04
C THR A 585 2.82 45.90 -8.73
N SER A 586 2.76 44.60 -9.04
CA SER A 586 3.79 43.93 -9.84
C SER A 586 3.73 44.25 -11.34
N GLY A 587 2.57 44.70 -11.84
CA GLY A 587 2.32 44.93 -13.27
C GLY A 587 2.22 43.64 -14.10
N LEU A 588 2.19 42.47 -13.46
CA LEU A 588 2.07 41.18 -14.13
C LEU A 588 0.61 40.87 -14.49
N ASN A 589 0.40 40.17 -15.61
CA ASN A 589 -0.93 39.70 -15.97
C ASN A 589 -1.37 38.58 -15.01
N LYS A 590 -2.58 38.68 -14.44
CA LYS A 590 -3.17 37.68 -13.53
C LYS A 590 -3.03 36.24 -14.04
N THR A 591 -3.08 36.01 -15.34
CA THR A 591 -2.97 34.66 -15.92
C THR A 591 -1.58 34.02 -15.85
N LEU A 592 -0.54 34.75 -15.43
CA LEU A 592 0.80 34.21 -15.17
C LEU A 592 0.96 33.64 -13.75
N PHE A 593 -0.02 33.88 -12.88
CA PHE A 593 -0.06 33.34 -11.52
C PHE A 593 -0.80 31.99 -11.54
N TYR A 594 -0.26 31.01 -10.80
CA TYR A 594 -0.83 29.68 -10.60
C TYR A 594 -0.74 29.31 -9.11
N ASP A 595 -1.88 29.16 -8.45
CA ASP A 595 -1.99 28.75 -7.04
C ASP A 595 -2.57 27.34 -6.89
N LEU A 596 -1.98 26.55 -6.00
CA LEU A 596 -2.45 25.21 -5.63
C LEU A 596 -2.97 25.21 -4.19
N ARG A 597 -3.70 24.16 -3.81
CA ARG A 597 -4.13 23.94 -2.43
C ARG A 597 -3.00 23.32 -1.61
N GLY A 598 -2.88 23.73 -0.35
CA GLY A 598 -2.27 22.89 0.69
C GLY A 598 -3.33 22.19 1.55
N ASN A 599 -2.90 21.41 2.55
CA ASN A 599 -3.85 20.76 3.47
C ASN A 599 -4.65 21.78 4.30
N HIS A 600 -4.09 22.96 4.59
CA HIS A 600 -4.82 24.02 5.26
C HIS A 600 -6.00 24.54 4.43
N ASP A 601 -5.81 24.67 3.12
CA ASP A 601 -6.82 25.17 2.17
C ASP A 601 -7.93 24.16 1.88
N ASN A 602 -7.92 23.04 2.60
CA ASN A 602 -8.88 21.94 2.51
C ASN A 602 -9.38 21.45 3.89
N PHE A 603 -8.99 22.06 5.01
CA PHE A 603 -9.46 21.63 6.34
C PHE A 603 -10.98 21.72 6.47
N GLY A 604 -11.63 20.56 6.64
CA GLY A 604 -13.05 20.44 6.92
C GLY A 604 -13.97 20.69 5.70
N VAL A 605 -13.47 20.55 4.47
CA VAL A 605 -14.25 20.70 3.24
C VAL A 605 -14.89 19.35 2.87
N PRO A 606 -16.24 19.22 2.86
CA PRO A 606 -16.89 17.92 2.66
C PRO A 606 -16.90 17.43 1.20
N SER A 607 -16.71 18.32 0.23
CA SER A 607 -16.56 18.01 -1.21
C SER A 607 -16.10 19.23 -2.01
N VAL A 608 -15.53 18.98 -3.19
CA VAL A 608 -15.16 20.03 -4.17
C VAL A 608 -16.41 20.76 -4.68
N ASN A 609 -16.32 22.08 -4.84
CA ASN A 609 -17.42 23.03 -5.10
C ASN A 609 -18.53 23.08 -4.03
N SER A 610 -18.30 22.54 -2.82
CA SER A 610 -19.21 22.77 -1.69
C SER A 610 -19.23 24.24 -1.23
N SER A 611 -20.21 24.64 -0.41
CA SER A 611 -20.34 26.02 0.09
C SER A 611 -19.13 26.52 0.89
N VAL A 612 -18.32 25.61 1.43
CA VAL A 612 -17.08 25.89 2.18
C VAL A 612 -15.81 25.58 1.37
N ASP A 613 -15.93 25.23 0.08
CA ASP A 613 -14.79 25.08 -0.82
C ASP A 613 -14.29 26.46 -1.29
N PHE A 614 -13.65 27.17 -0.36
CA PHE A 614 -13.24 28.55 -0.56
C PHE A 614 -12.08 28.72 -1.56
N PHE A 615 -11.21 27.71 -1.75
CA PHE A 615 -10.23 27.74 -2.85
C PHE A 615 -10.94 27.89 -4.20
N SER A 616 -11.91 27.03 -4.51
CA SER A 616 -12.67 27.09 -5.78
C SER A 616 -13.43 28.40 -6.01
N LYS A 617 -13.65 29.20 -4.95
CA LYS A 617 -14.38 30.48 -4.95
C LYS A 617 -13.46 31.69 -5.03
N TYR A 618 -12.33 31.66 -4.32
CA TYR A 618 -11.46 32.82 -4.06
C TYR A 618 -10.08 32.74 -4.73
N SER A 619 -9.56 31.55 -5.05
CA SER A 619 -8.21 31.39 -5.62
C SER A 619 -8.08 31.98 -7.03
N ILE A 620 -6.84 32.25 -7.45
CA ILE A 620 -6.54 32.76 -8.79
C ILE A 620 -6.96 31.73 -9.83
N ASN A 621 -6.59 30.47 -9.64
CA ASN A 621 -6.95 29.37 -10.53
C ASN A 621 -8.47 29.13 -10.55
N GLY A 622 -9.15 29.11 -9.41
CA GLY A 622 -10.62 29.03 -9.32
C GLY A 622 -11.30 30.16 -10.10
N LYS A 623 -10.86 31.41 -9.90
CA LYS A 623 -11.34 32.59 -10.65
C LYS A 623 -10.91 32.65 -12.12
N LEU A 624 -10.03 31.76 -12.57
CA LEU A 624 -9.63 31.59 -13.98
C LEU A 624 -10.21 30.29 -14.59
N ALA A 625 -11.16 29.65 -13.90
CA ALA A 625 -11.78 28.37 -14.27
C ALA A 625 -10.80 27.18 -14.43
N ARG A 626 -9.58 27.31 -13.89
CA ARG A 626 -8.59 26.23 -13.78
C ARG A 626 -8.97 25.35 -12.58
N LYS A 627 -9.88 24.40 -12.83
CA LYS A 627 -10.46 23.51 -11.80
C LYS A 627 -9.95 22.07 -11.83
N GLU A 628 -9.09 21.73 -12.78
CA GLU A 628 -8.46 20.41 -12.85
C GLU A 628 -7.39 20.27 -11.76
N ASN A 629 -7.19 19.06 -11.24
CA ASN A 629 -6.15 18.80 -10.25
C ASN A 629 -4.73 18.79 -10.86
N VAL A 630 -4.61 18.66 -12.19
CA VAL A 630 -3.36 18.83 -12.94
C VAL A 630 -3.51 20.05 -13.84
N ASN A 631 -2.62 21.03 -13.73
CA ASN A 631 -2.65 22.25 -14.55
C ASN A 631 -1.32 22.44 -15.27
N THR A 632 -1.35 22.49 -16.60
CA THR A 632 -0.15 22.70 -17.42
C THR A 632 -0.03 24.12 -17.96
N ILE A 633 1.22 24.52 -18.20
CA ILE A 633 1.57 25.68 -19.02
C ILE A 633 2.92 25.44 -19.70
N THR A 634 2.98 25.68 -21.01
CA THR A 634 4.23 25.68 -21.77
C THR A 634 4.69 27.13 -21.97
N LEU A 635 5.92 27.43 -21.59
CA LEU A 635 6.62 28.63 -22.04
C LEU A 635 7.52 28.25 -23.22
N GLU A 636 7.51 29.02 -24.30
CA GLU A 636 8.31 28.71 -25.50
C GLU A 636 9.28 29.85 -25.84
N THR A 637 10.57 29.54 -25.90
CA THR A 637 11.62 30.45 -26.40
C THR A 637 11.83 30.22 -27.90
N SER A 638 12.72 31.01 -28.52
CA SER A 638 13.21 30.76 -29.89
C SER A 638 13.78 29.34 -30.07
N GLU A 639 14.40 28.77 -29.04
CA GLU A 639 15.21 27.55 -29.11
C GLU A 639 14.60 26.34 -28.34
N ARG A 640 13.70 26.56 -27.38
CA ARG A 640 13.27 25.53 -26.40
C ARG A 640 11.80 25.66 -25.97
N LYS A 641 11.21 24.56 -25.49
CA LYS A 641 9.95 24.56 -24.73
C LYS A 641 10.20 24.23 -23.25
N HIS A 642 9.53 24.93 -22.35
CA HIS A 642 9.58 24.71 -20.90
C HIS A 642 8.16 24.36 -20.42
N LEU A 643 7.96 23.09 -20.06
CA LEU A 643 6.67 22.59 -19.58
C LEU A 643 6.63 22.65 -18.05
N PHE A 644 5.71 23.43 -17.50
CA PHE A 644 5.42 23.49 -16.07
C PHE A 644 4.11 22.75 -15.78
N VAL A 645 4.13 21.81 -14.83
CA VAL A 645 2.98 20.97 -14.47
C VAL A 645 2.68 21.11 -12.97
N GLY A 646 1.58 21.79 -12.65
CA GLY A 646 1.08 21.95 -11.29
C GLY A 646 0.17 20.78 -10.90
N VAL A 647 0.39 20.19 -9.73
CA VAL A 647 -0.31 18.99 -9.26
C VAL A 647 -0.91 19.23 -7.87
N ASP A 648 -2.24 19.29 -7.82
CA ASP A 648 -3.00 19.24 -6.57
C ASP A 648 -3.16 17.77 -6.15
N THR A 649 -2.68 17.48 -4.94
CA THR A 649 -2.73 16.16 -4.30
C THR A 649 -3.48 16.24 -2.96
N THR A 650 -4.25 17.29 -2.72
CA THR A 650 -5.12 17.36 -1.55
C THR A 650 -6.27 16.35 -1.66
N MET A 651 -6.74 15.87 -0.51
CA MET A 651 -7.81 14.88 -0.44
C MET A 651 -9.11 15.40 -1.07
N HIS A 652 -9.77 14.60 -1.91
CA HIS A 652 -11.06 14.97 -2.53
C HIS A 652 -12.17 15.26 -1.49
N ILE A 653 -12.03 14.69 -0.28
CA ILE A 653 -12.77 14.99 0.94
C ILE A 653 -11.76 15.53 1.98
N GLY A 654 -11.86 16.81 2.29
CA GLY A 654 -10.95 17.52 3.18
C GLY A 654 -11.28 17.33 4.65
N LEU A 655 -10.57 16.45 5.34
CA LEU A 655 -10.73 16.26 6.79
C LEU A 655 -10.28 17.49 7.59
N ARG A 656 -10.88 17.75 8.76
CA ARG A 656 -10.30 18.66 9.76
C ARG A 656 -8.95 18.13 10.26
N GLY A 657 -8.02 19.03 10.52
CA GLY A 657 -6.76 18.68 11.19
C GLY A 657 -6.98 18.26 12.66
N PRO A 658 -6.06 17.47 13.26
CA PRO A 658 -4.73 17.15 12.74
C PRO A 658 -4.62 16.02 11.71
N THR A 659 -5.67 15.22 11.43
CA THR A 659 -5.58 14.10 10.46
C THR A 659 -5.87 14.54 9.02
N ASN A 660 -5.11 15.54 8.56
CA ASN A 660 -5.05 16.01 7.18
C ASN A 660 -3.67 16.67 7.02
N LEU A 661 -2.69 15.89 6.59
CA LEU A 661 -1.26 16.18 6.60
C LEU A 661 -0.56 15.63 5.35
N PHE A 662 -1.03 14.52 4.79
CA PHE A 662 -0.46 13.90 3.59
C PHE A 662 -1.16 14.38 2.32
N GLY A 663 -0.44 14.31 1.19
CA GLY A 663 -1.02 14.36 -0.14
C GLY A 663 -1.53 12.98 -0.56
N HIS A 664 -2.76 12.90 -1.03
CA HIS A 664 -3.47 11.67 -1.44
C HIS A 664 -3.69 11.67 -2.96
N PRO A 665 -2.68 11.27 -3.77
CA PRO A 665 -2.86 11.10 -5.21
C PRO A 665 -3.87 9.98 -5.49
N THR A 666 -4.73 10.17 -6.49
CA THR A 666 -5.58 9.10 -7.05
C THR A 666 -4.93 8.49 -8.28
N ASP A 667 -5.36 7.29 -8.68
CA ASP A 667 -4.90 6.69 -9.94
C ASP A 667 -5.30 7.55 -11.15
N GLU A 668 -6.48 8.18 -11.12
CA GLU A 668 -6.92 9.18 -12.11
C GLU A 668 -5.98 10.39 -12.20
N LEU A 669 -5.53 10.91 -11.04
CA LEU A 669 -4.57 12.01 -10.98
C LEU A 669 -3.24 11.60 -11.61
N LEU A 670 -2.72 10.40 -11.29
CA LEU A 670 -1.47 9.94 -11.88
C LEU A 670 -1.60 9.70 -13.39
N THR A 671 -2.72 9.15 -13.88
CA THR A 671 -2.98 8.99 -15.31
C THR A 671 -3.07 10.35 -16.03
N SER A 672 -3.72 11.34 -15.43
CA SER A 672 -3.75 12.70 -15.95
C SER A 672 -2.35 13.33 -15.97
N LEU A 673 -1.59 13.21 -14.88
CA LEU A 673 -0.23 13.71 -14.76
C LEU A 673 0.72 13.08 -15.79
N ASP A 674 0.62 11.77 -16.01
CA ASP A 674 1.39 11.00 -17.00
C ASP A 674 1.09 11.50 -18.43
N SER A 675 -0.21 11.64 -18.78
CA SER A 675 -0.63 12.21 -20.08
C SER A 675 -0.20 13.67 -20.26
N GLN A 676 -0.27 14.49 -19.22
CA GLN A 676 0.14 15.90 -19.25
C GLN A 676 1.67 16.07 -19.31
N LEU A 677 2.45 15.15 -18.71
CA LEU A 677 3.92 15.10 -18.84
C LEU A 677 4.40 14.44 -20.12
N SER A 678 3.59 13.60 -20.77
CA SER A 678 3.84 13.04 -22.11
C SER A 678 3.77 14.09 -23.23
N GLN A 679 3.36 15.32 -22.94
CA GLN A 679 3.31 16.39 -23.93
C GLN A 679 4.72 16.69 -24.47
N TRP A 680 4.83 16.67 -25.80
CA TRP A 680 6.06 16.93 -26.56
C TRP A 680 7.14 15.83 -26.46
N ASP A 681 6.77 14.61 -26.05
CA ASP A 681 7.63 13.41 -26.12
C ASP A 681 7.59 12.72 -27.51
N ASP A 682 7.20 13.44 -28.57
CA ASP A 682 7.18 12.95 -29.96
C ASP A 682 8.60 12.60 -30.45
N ASP A 683 8.79 11.53 -31.23
CA ASP A 683 10.12 10.99 -31.65
C ASP A 683 11.05 11.97 -32.40
N LYS A 684 10.50 13.09 -32.89
CA LYS A 684 11.25 14.16 -33.58
C LYS A 684 10.83 15.54 -33.02
N PRO A 685 11.23 15.89 -31.79
CA PRO A 685 10.79 17.12 -31.16
C PRO A 685 11.48 18.31 -31.82
N THR A 686 10.70 19.21 -32.43
CA THR A 686 11.22 20.36 -33.20
C THR A 686 12.01 21.37 -32.37
N LYS A 687 11.86 21.34 -31.04
CA LYS A 687 12.67 22.04 -30.05
C LYS A 687 12.87 21.13 -28.83
N PRO A 688 14.04 21.14 -28.17
CA PRO A 688 14.22 20.46 -26.88
C PRO A 688 13.21 20.94 -25.82
N VAL A 689 12.88 20.05 -24.89
CA VAL A 689 11.90 20.29 -23.82
C VAL A 689 12.59 20.24 -22.46
N THR A 690 12.20 21.10 -21.54
CA THR A 690 12.58 21.03 -20.12
C THR A 690 11.31 21.00 -19.27
N LYS A 691 11.12 19.93 -18.50
CA LYS A 691 9.91 19.69 -17.70
C LYS A 691 10.17 19.99 -16.22
N ILE A 692 9.30 20.77 -15.59
CA ILE A 692 9.35 21.09 -14.15
C ILE A 692 7.95 20.85 -13.58
N SER A 693 7.86 20.06 -12.51
CA SER A 693 6.59 19.85 -11.80
C SER A 693 6.54 20.69 -10.53
N PHE A 694 5.34 21.06 -10.07
CA PHE A 694 5.16 21.75 -8.80
C PHE A 694 3.91 21.27 -8.07
N GLY A 695 3.95 21.27 -6.74
CA GLY A 695 2.88 20.78 -5.88
C GLY A 695 3.04 21.33 -4.46
N HIS A 696 2.16 20.96 -3.54
CA HIS A 696 2.32 21.35 -2.14
C HIS A 696 3.19 20.36 -1.36
N PHE A 697 2.77 19.09 -1.30
CA PHE A 697 3.40 18.08 -0.45
C PHE A 697 4.71 17.53 -1.03
N PRO A 698 5.76 17.40 -0.21
CA PRO A 698 6.91 16.55 -0.49
C PRO A 698 6.51 15.08 -0.58
N LEU A 699 7.28 14.29 -1.32
CA LEU A 699 7.00 12.89 -1.64
C LEU A 699 7.08 11.97 -0.40
N SER A 700 7.85 12.36 0.62
CA SER A 700 7.87 11.73 1.96
C SER A 700 6.57 11.91 2.76
N PHE A 701 5.74 12.88 2.36
CA PHE A 701 4.40 13.17 2.87
C PHE A 701 3.32 12.96 1.79
N SER A 702 3.57 12.07 0.83
CA SER A 702 2.57 11.61 -0.13
C SER A 702 2.20 10.14 0.13
N ALA A 703 0.92 9.81 0.01
CA ALA A 703 0.40 8.45 0.03
C ALA A 703 0.60 7.76 -1.34
N LEU A 704 0.46 6.44 -1.38
CA LEU A 704 0.36 5.70 -2.63
C LEU A 704 -1.10 5.70 -3.12
N THR A 705 -1.30 5.53 -4.43
CA THR A 705 -2.64 5.33 -5.01
C THR A 705 -3.22 3.95 -4.66
N HIS A 706 -4.48 3.68 -5.05
CA HIS A 706 -5.10 2.37 -4.87
C HIS A 706 -4.36 1.28 -5.67
N SER A 707 -3.83 1.58 -6.86
CA SER A 707 -2.93 0.67 -7.59
C SER A 707 -1.48 0.65 -7.09
N LYS A 708 -1.21 1.25 -5.91
CA LYS A 708 0.10 1.35 -5.23
C LYS A 708 1.18 2.13 -5.99
N LYS A 709 0.80 2.98 -6.95
CA LYS A 709 1.72 3.85 -7.70
C LYS A 709 2.01 5.14 -6.93
N SER A 710 3.11 5.82 -7.28
CA SER A 710 3.48 7.11 -6.68
C SER A 710 3.83 8.18 -7.72
N LEU A 711 3.75 9.45 -7.31
CA LEU A 711 4.19 10.61 -8.11
C LEU A 711 5.66 10.48 -8.58
N ARG A 712 6.53 9.92 -7.72
CA ARG A 712 7.95 9.70 -8.03
C ARG A 712 8.13 8.90 -9.31
N ASP A 713 7.30 7.90 -9.53
CA ASP A 713 7.47 6.95 -10.63
C ASP A 713 7.11 7.60 -11.97
N VAL A 714 6.08 8.46 -11.99
CA VAL A 714 5.70 9.29 -13.15
C VAL A 714 6.74 10.39 -13.40
N PHE A 715 7.26 11.04 -12.36
CA PHE A 715 8.32 12.05 -12.47
C PHE A 715 9.63 11.48 -13.01
N LEU A 716 10.00 10.25 -12.63
CA LEU A 716 11.13 9.52 -13.20
C LEU A 716 10.87 9.13 -14.67
N LYS A 717 9.71 8.55 -14.98
CA LYS A 717 9.33 8.14 -16.35
C LYS A 717 9.52 9.28 -17.35
N HIS A 718 9.03 10.48 -17.04
CA HIS A 718 9.12 11.62 -17.95
C HIS A 718 10.37 12.49 -17.76
N SER A 719 11.36 12.05 -16.97
CA SER A 719 12.63 12.75 -16.71
C SER A 719 12.44 14.24 -16.34
N VAL A 720 11.54 14.48 -15.37
CA VAL A 720 11.29 15.82 -14.81
C VAL A 720 12.60 16.38 -14.25
N SER A 721 12.95 17.63 -14.54
CA SER A 721 14.22 18.22 -14.07
C SER A 721 14.17 18.58 -12.58
N ALA A 722 13.03 19.11 -12.12
CA ALA A 722 12.78 19.36 -10.70
C ALA A 722 11.28 19.28 -10.35
N TYR A 723 10.99 18.83 -9.13
CA TYR A 723 9.70 18.95 -8.44
C TYR A 723 9.83 20.03 -7.35
N LEU A 724 9.04 21.09 -7.48
CA LEU A 724 9.02 22.24 -6.56
C LEU A 724 7.87 22.07 -5.54
N CYS A 725 8.18 22.07 -4.25
CA CYS A 725 7.19 21.85 -3.18
C CYS A 725 7.39 22.76 -1.96
N GLY A 726 6.52 22.62 -0.95
CA GLY A 726 6.51 23.36 0.31
C GLY A 726 6.18 22.46 1.50
N HIS A 727 5.26 22.90 2.36
CA HIS A 727 4.70 22.18 3.52
C HIS A 727 5.66 21.98 4.72
N LEU A 728 6.98 21.92 4.50
CA LEU A 728 7.97 21.57 5.53
C LEU A 728 8.75 22.77 6.06
N HIS A 729 8.03 23.83 6.46
CA HIS A 729 8.45 24.90 7.40
C HIS A 729 9.91 24.82 7.87
N SER A 730 10.71 25.86 7.58
CA SER A 730 12.18 25.96 7.82
C SER A 730 12.70 25.67 9.25
N ARG A 731 11.80 25.41 10.21
CA ARG A 731 12.09 24.76 11.49
C ARG A 731 12.64 23.34 11.34
N PHE A 732 12.32 22.63 10.25
CA PHE A 732 12.83 21.27 10.01
C PHE A 732 14.27 21.26 9.48
N GLY A 733 14.69 22.30 8.75
CA GLY A 733 16.06 22.45 8.29
C GLY A 733 16.24 23.57 7.26
N LYS A 734 17.39 23.58 6.57
CA LYS A 734 17.67 24.45 5.42
C LYS A 734 17.95 23.66 4.12
N ASN A 735 18.11 22.34 4.22
CA ASN A 735 18.44 21.47 3.09
C ASN A 735 17.36 20.40 2.88
N LEU A 736 16.12 20.85 2.73
CA LEU A 736 14.94 20.03 2.46
C LEU A 736 14.87 19.69 0.95
N LYS A 737 15.93 19.01 0.49
CA LYS A 737 16.24 18.76 -0.93
C LYS A 737 16.59 17.28 -1.10
N ARG A 738 16.02 16.58 -2.05
CA ARG A 738 16.24 15.14 -2.26
C ARG A 738 16.42 14.82 -3.74
N LEU A 739 17.46 14.07 -4.09
CA LEU A 739 17.62 13.50 -5.43
C LEU A 739 16.94 12.13 -5.47
N HIS A 740 16.09 11.92 -6.46
CA HIS A 740 15.44 10.65 -6.78
C HIS A 740 16.07 10.06 -8.04
N ARG A 741 16.30 8.75 -8.06
CA ARG A 741 16.85 8.01 -9.22
C ARG A 741 16.05 6.75 -9.53
N SER A 742 16.11 6.31 -10.78
CA SER A 742 15.86 4.93 -11.21
C SER A 742 17.04 4.00 -10.84
N GLY A 743 16.94 2.70 -11.16
CA GLY A 743 18.06 1.74 -11.08
C GLY A 743 18.45 1.24 -9.68
N GLY A 744 17.84 1.73 -8.61
CA GLY A 744 18.17 1.40 -7.21
C GLY A 744 17.74 0.02 -6.70
N VAL A 745 18.04 -1.06 -7.44
CA VAL A 745 17.70 -2.48 -7.18
C VAL A 745 16.20 -2.77 -7.09
N SER A 746 15.70 -3.61 -8.02
CA SER A 746 14.48 -4.45 -7.99
C SER A 746 13.27 -4.02 -7.14
N LEU A 747 12.06 -4.10 -7.70
CA LEU A 747 10.79 -3.88 -6.99
C LEU A 747 10.58 -4.87 -5.81
N SER A 748 11.15 -4.55 -4.64
CA SER A 748 11.09 -5.34 -3.42
C SER A 748 11.16 -4.48 -2.15
N ASP A 749 9.99 -4.02 -1.69
CA ASP A 749 9.61 -3.56 -0.34
C ASP A 749 10.44 -2.51 0.44
N ASN A 750 11.65 -2.11 0.03
CA ASN A 750 12.61 -1.45 0.94
C ASN A 750 13.24 -0.14 0.45
N ASP A 751 12.47 0.72 -0.21
CA ASP A 751 12.85 2.14 -0.44
C ASP A 751 12.34 3.10 0.66
N LEU A 752 12.01 2.54 1.83
CA LEU A 752 11.39 3.18 3.01
C LEU A 752 12.23 4.31 3.64
N PHE A 753 13.56 4.27 3.46
CA PHE A 753 14.49 5.22 4.06
C PHE A 753 15.59 5.62 3.06
N GLN A 754 15.88 6.91 3.00
CA GLN A 754 17.07 7.46 2.36
C GLN A 754 17.83 8.30 3.40
N LEU A 755 19.12 8.01 3.61
CA LEU A 755 19.88 8.60 4.74
C LEU A 755 20.39 10.03 4.50
N ASN A 756 20.60 10.42 3.24
CA ASN A 756 21.10 11.74 2.83
C ASN A 756 20.48 12.17 1.48
N MET A 757 20.70 13.42 1.08
CA MET A 757 20.12 14.02 -0.13
C MET A 757 20.37 13.22 -1.41
N ARG A 758 21.52 12.52 -1.50
CA ARG A 758 21.87 11.55 -2.55
C ARG A 758 22.19 10.19 -1.91
N ARG A 759 22.09 9.10 -2.68
CA ARG A 759 22.43 7.73 -2.22
C ARG A 759 23.94 7.50 -2.28
N SER A 760 24.51 6.93 -1.22
CA SER A 760 25.93 6.55 -1.19
C SER A 760 26.23 5.44 -2.19
N GLY A 761 27.34 5.56 -2.93
CA GLY A 761 27.80 4.57 -3.93
C GLY A 761 27.39 4.85 -5.37
N ALA A 762 26.58 5.89 -5.63
CA ALA A 762 26.06 6.20 -6.96
C ALA A 762 26.84 7.32 -7.71
N ASP A 763 28.08 7.59 -7.31
CA ASP A 763 29.01 8.53 -7.96
C ASP A 763 30.11 7.80 -8.77
N GLU A 764 30.18 6.47 -8.65
CA GLU A 764 31.31 5.61 -9.09
C GLU A 764 30.93 4.61 -10.21
N SER A 765 29.70 4.67 -10.74
CA SER A 765 29.36 3.93 -11.97
C SER A 765 30.08 4.54 -13.18
N ALA A 766 30.70 3.71 -14.00
CA ALA A 766 31.37 4.15 -15.21
C ALA A 766 30.32 4.61 -16.24
N THR A 767 30.40 5.87 -16.67
CA THR A 767 29.46 6.48 -17.62
C THR A 767 29.54 5.78 -18.98
N ASN A 768 28.46 5.10 -19.37
CA ASN A 768 28.40 4.38 -20.64
C ASN A 768 28.07 5.33 -21.80
N CYS A 769 29.09 5.85 -22.46
CA CYS A 769 28.97 6.72 -23.64
C CYS A 769 28.68 5.97 -24.96
N SER A 770 28.02 4.80 -24.90
CA SER A 770 27.55 4.11 -26.11
C SER A 770 26.44 4.90 -26.80
N PHE A 771 26.46 4.95 -28.13
CA PHE A 771 25.36 5.55 -28.90
C PHE A 771 24.02 4.89 -28.53
N GLY A 772 23.04 5.69 -28.13
CA GLY A 772 21.72 5.22 -27.69
C GLY A 772 21.59 4.89 -26.19
N ALA A 773 22.66 4.96 -25.39
CA ALA A 773 22.56 4.77 -23.94
C ALA A 773 21.88 5.98 -23.27
N SER A 774 20.62 5.83 -22.84
CA SER A 774 19.93 6.83 -22.02
C SER A 774 20.54 6.88 -20.61
N PRO A 775 20.87 8.06 -20.06
CA PRO A 775 21.35 8.17 -18.68
C PRO A 775 20.26 7.78 -17.67
N ASP A 776 20.68 7.35 -16.47
CA ASP A 776 19.77 7.03 -15.37
C ASP A 776 18.76 8.16 -15.13
N ALA A 777 17.47 7.86 -15.29
CA ALA A 777 16.39 8.80 -15.02
C ALA A 777 16.48 9.28 -13.57
N GLU A 778 16.57 10.60 -13.38
CA GLU A 778 16.66 11.23 -12.07
C GLU A 778 15.97 12.60 -12.05
N PHE A 779 15.48 13.00 -10.87
CA PHE A 779 14.91 14.34 -10.66
C PHE A 779 15.25 14.88 -9.27
N TRP A 780 15.29 16.22 -9.17
CA TRP A 780 15.44 16.93 -7.90
C TRP A 780 14.10 17.26 -7.28
N GLU A 781 13.86 16.83 -6.05
CA GLU A 781 12.83 17.38 -5.16
C GLU A 781 13.43 18.55 -4.37
N TRP A 782 12.86 19.74 -4.53
CA TRP A 782 13.28 20.96 -3.85
C TRP A 782 12.12 21.59 -3.07
N GLU A 783 12.04 21.30 -1.78
CA GLU A 783 11.17 22.05 -0.86
C GLU A 783 11.74 23.47 -0.65
N MET A 784 10.87 24.45 -0.38
CA MET A 784 11.28 25.83 -0.04
C MET A 784 10.80 26.27 1.34
N GLY A 785 11.63 27.08 2.01
CA GLY A 785 11.27 27.68 3.29
C GLY A 785 10.00 28.53 3.22
N ASP A 786 9.33 28.64 4.36
CA ASP A 786 7.97 29.19 4.44
C ASP A 786 7.89 30.73 4.44
N TRP A 787 6.93 31.27 3.68
CA TRP A 787 6.58 32.70 3.75
C TRP A 787 6.16 33.10 5.17
N ARG A 788 5.36 32.25 5.83
CA ARG A 788 4.81 32.42 7.18
C ARG A 788 5.81 32.92 8.22
N LYS A 789 7.04 32.39 8.26
CA LYS A 789 8.07 32.80 9.24
C LYS A 789 9.19 33.65 8.65
N ASN A 790 9.62 33.38 7.42
CA ASN A 790 10.87 33.93 6.88
C ASN A 790 10.66 34.91 5.72
N ARG A 791 9.41 35.09 5.25
CA ARG A 791 9.11 35.88 4.04
C ARG A 791 9.91 35.37 2.84
N ALA A 792 10.01 34.05 2.74
CA ALA A 792 10.88 33.38 1.78
C ALA A 792 10.29 33.38 0.37
N VAL A 793 11.14 33.62 -0.63
CA VAL A 793 10.79 33.66 -2.06
C VAL A 793 11.88 32.94 -2.85
N ARG A 794 11.52 32.01 -3.73
CA ARG A 794 12.47 31.35 -4.63
C ARG A 794 12.36 31.92 -6.03
N ILE A 795 13.50 32.24 -6.65
CA ILE A 795 13.59 32.49 -8.10
C ILE A 795 14.21 31.24 -8.72
N VAL A 796 13.55 30.64 -9.71
CA VAL A 796 14.10 29.53 -10.52
C VAL A 796 14.38 30.05 -11.92
N ALA A 797 15.56 29.77 -12.47
CA ALA A 797 15.93 30.11 -13.83
C ALA A 797 16.34 28.85 -14.62
N VAL A 798 15.87 28.76 -15.86
CA VAL A 798 16.27 27.76 -16.84
C VAL A 798 17.08 28.50 -17.92
N ASP A 799 18.39 28.27 -17.94
CA ASP A 799 19.34 28.90 -18.87
C ASP A 799 19.97 27.81 -19.74
N ARG A 800 19.63 27.80 -21.03
CA ARG A 800 20.04 26.76 -22.01
C ARG A 800 19.76 25.31 -21.56
N GLY A 801 18.71 25.13 -20.77
CA GLY A 801 18.31 23.83 -20.21
C GLY A 801 19.02 23.45 -18.90
N HIS A 802 19.91 24.29 -18.37
CA HIS A 802 20.41 24.17 -17.00
C HIS A 802 19.40 24.83 -16.05
N VAL A 803 18.90 24.07 -15.06
CA VAL A 803 17.96 24.59 -14.05
C VAL A 803 18.75 25.02 -12.82
N SER A 804 18.61 26.29 -12.43
CA SER A 804 19.22 26.90 -11.25
C SER A 804 18.17 27.62 -10.41
N TYR A 805 18.46 27.87 -9.14
CA TYR A 805 17.56 28.63 -8.27
C TYR A 805 18.31 29.48 -7.24
N LEU A 806 17.61 30.45 -6.65
CA LEU A 806 18.05 31.28 -5.53
C LEU A 806 16.88 31.46 -4.55
N ASP A 807 17.14 31.19 -3.28
CA ASP A 807 16.18 31.37 -2.18
C ASP A 807 16.49 32.69 -1.44
N LEU A 808 15.51 33.59 -1.35
CA LEU A 808 15.62 34.91 -0.73
C LEU A 808 14.83 34.96 0.58
N ASP A 809 15.44 35.49 1.63
CA ASP A 809 14.80 35.79 2.92
C ASP A 809 14.63 37.31 3.05
N PHE A 810 13.37 37.79 3.02
CA PHE A 810 13.03 39.22 3.14
C PHE A 810 12.83 39.68 4.59
N LYS A 811 13.08 38.82 5.57
CA LYS A 811 13.03 39.14 7.01
C LYS A 811 14.42 39.43 7.58
N SER A 812 15.47 38.92 6.94
CA SER A 812 16.83 39.43 7.08
C SER A 812 16.86 40.93 6.72
N SER A 813 17.67 41.72 7.43
CA SER A 813 17.55 43.19 7.45
C SER A 813 18.00 43.91 6.18
N ASP A 814 18.54 43.19 5.20
CA ASP A 814 18.94 43.77 3.92
C ASP A 814 17.75 43.82 2.95
N SER A 815 17.28 45.04 2.69
CA SER A 815 16.37 45.29 1.57
C SER A 815 17.08 44.91 0.26
N HIS A 816 16.63 43.84 -0.40
CA HIS A 816 17.17 43.28 -1.65
C HIS A 816 17.00 44.24 -2.86
N LYS A 817 17.73 45.36 -2.84
CA LYS A 817 17.75 46.42 -3.86
C LYS A 817 18.49 45.98 -5.13
N THR A 818 19.36 44.99 -4.99
CA THR A 818 20.03 44.23 -6.03
C THR A 818 19.94 42.74 -5.66
N ILE A 819 19.57 41.88 -6.60
CA ILE A 819 19.50 40.42 -6.47
C ILE A 819 20.38 39.82 -7.56
N VAL A 820 21.23 38.85 -7.19
CA VAL A 820 22.21 38.23 -8.10
C VAL A 820 21.94 36.72 -8.16
N LEU A 821 21.46 36.23 -9.31
CA LEU A 821 21.21 34.82 -9.59
C LEU A 821 22.22 34.34 -10.66
N PRO A 822 23.33 33.69 -10.27
CA PRO A 822 24.22 33.05 -11.22
C PRO A 822 23.51 31.82 -11.80
N THR A 823 23.42 31.73 -13.13
CA THR A 823 22.71 30.65 -13.84
C THR A 823 23.63 29.49 -14.20
N PHE A 824 24.89 29.78 -14.58
CA PHE A 824 25.91 28.77 -14.89
C PHE A 824 27.31 29.27 -14.48
N PRO A 825 28.22 28.42 -13.97
CA PRO A 825 28.06 26.99 -13.66
C PRO A 825 27.11 26.72 -12.47
N LEU A 826 26.54 25.52 -12.43
CA LEU A 826 25.55 25.10 -11.43
C LEU A 826 26.16 24.81 -10.05
N ASP A 827 25.35 24.89 -9.00
CA ASP A 827 25.73 24.47 -7.64
C ASP A 827 25.90 22.94 -7.57
N SER A 828 27.12 22.49 -7.28
CA SER A 828 27.44 21.05 -7.26
C SER A 828 26.74 20.29 -6.11
N ARG A 829 26.29 20.99 -5.07
CA ARG A 829 25.56 20.40 -3.93
C ARG A 829 24.15 20.00 -4.37
N PHE A 830 23.40 20.96 -4.93
CA PHE A 830 21.93 20.92 -5.00
C PHE A 830 21.35 20.99 -6.42
N MET A 831 22.14 21.25 -7.45
CA MET A 831 21.66 21.47 -8.82
C MET A 831 22.32 20.54 -9.86
N SER A 832 23.52 20.01 -9.59
CA SER A 832 24.18 19.07 -10.53
C SER A 832 23.52 17.69 -10.57
N THR A 833 23.50 17.07 -11.76
CA THR A 833 22.78 15.84 -12.11
C THR A 833 23.66 14.83 -12.87
N SER A 834 23.27 13.55 -12.88
CA SER A 834 23.89 12.51 -13.72
C SER A 834 23.91 12.90 -15.20
N LEU A 835 22.81 13.50 -15.69
CA LEU A 835 22.67 14.03 -17.04
C LEU A 835 23.68 15.14 -17.36
N ALA A 836 24.03 16.00 -16.39
CA ALA A 836 25.05 17.03 -16.59
C ALA A 836 26.45 16.44 -16.74
N ARG A 837 26.76 15.39 -15.97
CA ARG A 837 28.01 14.62 -16.08
C ARG A 837 28.07 13.84 -17.41
N HIS A 838 27.01 13.13 -17.78
CA HIS A 838 26.92 12.35 -19.02
C HIS A 838 27.10 13.23 -20.27
N ARG A 839 26.45 14.40 -20.32
CA ARG A 839 26.64 15.38 -21.42
C ARG A 839 28.07 15.92 -21.51
N TYR A 840 28.80 15.96 -20.40
CA TYR A 840 30.19 16.40 -20.35
C TYR A 840 31.14 15.29 -20.81
N GLU A 841 31.12 14.13 -20.14
CA GLU A 841 32.04 13.02 -20.40
C GLU A 841 31.82 12.41 -21.80
N CYS A 842 30.57 12.28 -22.25
CA CYS A 842 30.23 11.70 -23.56
C CYS A 842 30.21 12.73 -24.71
N GLN A 843 30.68 13.97 -24.48
CA GLN A 843 30.80 15.03 -25.48
C GLN A 843 29.52 15.40 -26.26
N HIS A 844 28.32 15.00 -25.79
CA HIS A 844 27.02 15.49 -26.26
C HIS A 844 26.74 16.93 -25.81
N MET A 845 27.72 17.83 -25.99
CA MET A 845 27.72 19.19 -25.49
C MET A 845 26.90 20.12 -26.39
N ILE A 846 26.04 20.94 -25.76
CA ILE A 846 25.65 22.23 -26.34
C ILE A 846 26.88 23.14 -26.18
N SER A 847 27.75 23.12 -27.18
CA SER A 847 29.12 23.66 -27.10
C SER A 847 29.23 25.03 -26.44
N SER A 848 28.32 25.95 -26.75
CA SER A 848 28.41 27.36 -26.36
C SER A 848 27.98 27.68 -24.91
N SER A 849 27.52 26.70 -24.12
CA SER A 849 27.08 26.93 -22.73
C SER A 849 28.23 26.95 -21.72
N TYR A 850 29.23 26.09 -21.90
CA TYR A 850 30.34 25.93 -20.95
C TYR A 850 31.37 27.06 -21.05
N ASP A 851 31.47 27.69 -22.24
CA ASP A 851 32.42 28.75 -22.58
C ASP A 851 32.25 30.05 -21.78
N ALA A 852 31.20 30.21 -20.96
CA ALA A 852 30.99 31.41 -20.15
C ALA A 852 30.35 31.16 -18.78
N ILE A 853 30.77 31.91 -17.77
CA ILE A 853 30.00 32.14 -16.55
C ILE A 853 28.81 33.04 -16.90
N ARG A 854 27.61 32.73 -16.42
CA ARG A 854 26.34 33.38 -16.79
C ARG A 854 25.53 33.75 -15.54
N ALA A 855 24.88 34.92 -15.55
CA ALA A 855 24.09 35.40 -14.43
C ALA A 855 22.98 36.39 -14.82
N ILE A 856 21.91 36.40 -14.03
CA ILE A 856 20.87 37.44 -14.04
C ILE A 856 21.10 38.36 -12.83
N VAL A 857 21.14 39.66 -13.07
CA VAL A 857 21.17 40.71 -12.05
C VAL A 857 19.88 41.50 -12.14
N PHE A 858 19.10 41.50 -11.05
CA PHE A 858 17.93 42.35 -10.89
C PHE A 858 18.33 43.54 -10.01
N SER A 859 18.14 44.79 -10.44
CA SER A 859 18.43 45.94 -9.57
C SER A 859 17.52 47.14 -9.85
N GLN A 860 17.18 47.86 -8.77
CA GLN A 860 16.48 49.14 -8.84
C GLN A 860 17.42 50.32 -9.16
N SER A 861 18.73 50.11 -9.10
CA SER A 861 19.76 51.13 -9.37
C SER A 861 20.52 50.76 -10.65
N LEU A 862 21.07 51.76 -11.36
CA LEU A 862 21.90 51.47 -12.52
C LEU A 862 23.16 50.73 -12.05
N VAL A 863 23.37 49.54 -12.60
CA VAL A 863 24.59 48.75 -12.38
C VAL A 863 25.71 49.33 -13.24
N VAL A 864 26.85 49.62 -12.62
CA VAL A 864 28.06 50.16 -13.28
C VAL A 864 29.02 49.04 -13.64
N ASP A 865 29.22 48.09 -12.72
CA ASP A 865 30.15 46.97 -12.90
C ASP A 865 29.59 45.67 -12.31
N VAL A 866 30.01 44.54 -12.89
CA VAL A 866 29.66 43.18 -12.44
C VAL A 866 30.90 42.31 -12.60
N VAL A 867 31.41 41.75 -11.50
CA VAL A 867 32.67 41.00 -11.47
C VAL A 867 32.40 39.57 -11.02
N ALA A 868 32.82 38.59 -11.81
CA ALA A 868 32.84 37.19 -11.38
C ALA A 868 34.18 36.88 -10.70
N ARG A 869 34.11 36.29 -9.50
CA ARG A 869 35.26 35.81 -8.73
C ARG A 869 35.16 34.30 -8.52
N VAL A 870 36.25 33.60 -8.79
CA VAL A 870 36.40 32.17 -8.51
C VAL A 870 37.49 31.96 -7.48
N TYR A 871 37.17 31.16 -6.46
CA TYR A 871 38.06 30.82 -5.36
C TYR A 871 38.40 29.33 -5.38
N ASP A 872 39.61 28.97 -4.98
CA ASP A 872 40.06 27.59 -4.75
C ASP A 872 40.11 27.33 -3.24
N SER A 873 39.43 26.27 -2.79
CA SER A 873 39.31 25.87 -1.38
C SER A 873 40.42 24.92 -0.90
N THR A 874 41.25 24.38 -1.81
CA THR A 874 42.30 23.39 -1.52
C THR A 874 43.25 23.78 -0.38
N PRO A 875 43.64 25.07 -0.18
CA PRO A 875 44.47 25.49 0.95
C PRO A 875 43.82 25.37 2.34
N GLY A 876 42.55 24.96 2.43
CA GLY A 876 41.73 25.04 3.65
C GLY A 876 41.13 26.43 3.90
N PHE A 877 41.35 27.37 2.97
CA PHE A 877 40.77 28.71 2.92
C PHE A 877 40.55 29.12 1.47
N ASN A 878 39.58 30.00 1.23
CA ASN A 878 39.15 30.40 -0.11
C ASN A 878 40.16 31.37 -0.74
N ASN A 879 41.10 30.85 -1.52
CA ASN A 879 42.09 31.66 -2.23
C ASN A 879 41.52 32.14 -3.58
N LEU A 880 41.60 33.45 -3.88
CA LEU A 880 41.09 34.00 -5.14
C LEU A 880 42.00 33.58 -6.30
N VAL A 881 41.45 32.87 -7.29
CA VAL A 881 42.19 32.33 -8.45
C VAL A 881 41.75 32.91 -9.80
N MET A 882 40.56 33.52 -9.87
CA MET A 882 40.14 34.31 -11.04
C MET A 882 39.25 35.47 -10.60
N GLU A 883 39.47 36.64 -11.21
CA GLU A 883 38.62 37.81 -11.09
C GLU A 883 38.52 38.48 -12.47
N ALA A 884 37.30 38.69 -12.99
CA ALA A 884 37.10 39.36 -14.28
C ALA A 884 35.70 39.98 -14.43
N PRO A 885 35.59 41.12 -15.16
CA PRO A 885 34.31 41.80 -15.39
C PRO A 885 33.44 41.07 -16.42
N MET A 886 32.15 40.97 -16.11
CA MET A 886 31.14 40.33 -16.96
C MET A 886 30.53 41.33 -17.95
N ARG A 887 30.28 40.90 -19.19
CA ARG A 887 29.65 41.71 -20.23
C ARG A 887 28.13 41.60 -20.15
N LYS A 888 27.42 42.72 -20.29
CA LYS A 888 25.96 42.75 -20.41
C LYS A 888 25.53 42.43 -21.85
N HIS A 889 24.65 41.46 -22.04
CA HIS A 889 24.13 41.09 -23.38
C HIS A 889 22.65 41.42 -23.60
N GLY A 890 21.93 41.83 -22.56
CA GLY A 890 20.51 42.17 -22.66
C GLY A 890 19.96 42.83 -21.41
N SER A 891 18.84 43.52 -21.56
CA SER A 891 18.08 44.12 -20.46
C SER A 891 16.59 43.98 -20.76
N THR A 892 15.83 43.47 -19.80
CA THR A 892 14.38 43.71 -19.73
C THR A 892 14.11 44.71 -18.60
N SER A 893 12.84 45.05 -18.33
CA SER A 893 12.52 45.88 -17.16
C SER A 893 12.94 45.16 -15.87
N GLY A 894 13.76 45.82 -15.04
CA GLY A 894 14.29 45.30 -13.77
C GLY A 894 15.48 44.33 -13.90
N ALA A 895 15.51 43.46 -14.91
CA ALA A 895 16.50 42.39 -15.07
C ALA A 895 17.54 42.67 -16.16
N SER A 896 18.82 42.42 -15.86
CA SER A 896 19.96 42.50 -16.78
C SER A 896 20.71 41.17 -16.84
N PHE A 897 21.01 40.68 -18.05
CA PHE A 897 21.77 39.44 -18.22
C PHE A 897 23.25 39.72 -18.51
N TYR A 898 24.12 39.01 -17.80
CA TYR A 898 25.58 39.13 -17.86
C TYR A 898 26.25 37.79 -18.19
N SER A 899 27.31 37.82 -19.00
CA SER A 899 28.22 36.67 -19.15
C SER A 899 29.69 37.05 -19.25
N LEU A 900 30.55 36.15 -18.80
CA LEU A 900 32.01 36.26 -18.87
C LEU A 900 32.56 35.02 -19.61
N PRO A 901 33.11 35.18 -20.82
CA PRO A 901 33.85 34.11 -21.48
C PRO A 901 35.07 33.69 -20.65
N TRP A 902 35.31 32.39 -20.50
CA TRP A 902 36.37 31.85 -19.64
C TRP A 902 36.89 30.48 -20.14
N ASN A 903 38.07 30.08 -19.68
CA ASN A 903 38.59 28.74 -19.92
C ASN A 903 38.04 27.76 -18.86
N TYR A 904 36.85 27.20 -19.10
CA TYR A 904 36.20 26.26 -18.18
C TYR A 904 37.07 25.05 -17.81
N ARG A 905 37.98 24.62 -18.69
CA ARG A 905 38.89 23.48 -18.46
C ARG A 905 39.97 23.76 -17.42
N ALA A 906 40.23 25.04 -17.10
CA ALA A 906 41.11 25.40 -15.99
C ALA A 906 40.46 25.18 -14.60
N PHE A 907 39.17 24.83 -14.57
CA PHE A 907 38.37 24.58 -13.36
C PHE A 907 37.71 23.19 -13.38
N GLU A 908 38.29 22.26 -14.16
CA GLU A 908 37.96 20.83 -14.13
C GLU A 908 38.77 20.14 -13.03
N ASP A 909 38.10 19.43 -12.12
CA ASP A 909 38.73 18.74 -10.99
C ASP A 909 37.91 17.51 -10.57
N SER A 910 38.51 16.57 -9.83
CA SER A 910 37.81 15.42 -9.25
C SER A 910 37.04 15.76 -7.96
N LEU A 911 37.36 16.90 -7.33
CA LEU A 911 36.70 17.41 -6.13
C LEU A 911 35.60 18.44 -6.50
N PRO A 912 34.31 18.09 -6.34
CA PRO A 912 33.18 18.94 -6.78
C PRO A 912 32.95 20.21 -5.96
N ASP A 913 33.74 20.43 -4.91
CA ASP A 913 33.72 21.58 -3.99
C ASP A 913 35.11 22.23 -3.83
N ARG A 914 36.03 21.95 -4.76
CA ARG A 914 37.30 22.70 -4.88
C ARG A 914 37.05 24.16 -5.27
N TYR A 915 36.29 24.39 -6.35
CA TYR A 915 36.09 25.73 -6.90
C TYR A 915 34.76 26.33 -6.49
N TRP A 916 34.79 27.60 -6.05
CA TRP A 916 33.63 28.35 -5.57
C TRP A 916 33.46 29.64 -6.36
N LEU A 917 32.23 29.91 -6.81
CA LEU A 917 31.85 31.11 -7.55
C LEU A 917 31.18 32.12 -6.62
N GLN A 918 31.57 33.39 -6.75
CA GLN A 918 30.80 34.53 -6.27
C GLN A 918 30.74 35.60 -7.36
N ILE A 919 29.64 36.34 -7.42
CA ILE A 919 29.48 37.48 -8.33
C ILE A 919 29.25 38.73 -7.50
N GLU A 920 30.05 39.76 -7.75
CA GLU A 920 29.87 41.12 -7.23
C GLU A 920 29.13 41.98 -8.26
N VAL A 921 28.25 42.85 -7.77
CA VAL A 921 27.55 43.87 -8.55
C VAL A 921 27.76 45.21 -7.86
N THR A 922 28.32 46.19 -8.58
CA THR A 922 28.51 47.56 -8.08
C THR A 922 27.54 48.52 -8.77
N ASP A 923 26.74 49.23 -7.97
CA ASP A 923 25.79 50.22 -8.47
C ASP A 923 26.39 51.62 -8.67
N ILE A 924 25.65 52.51 -9.33
CA ILE A 924 26.01 53.92 -9.56
C ILE A 924 26.20 54.76 -8.28
N LYS A 925 25.92 54.20 -7.10
CA LYS A 925 26.17 54.83 -5.79
C LYS A 925 27.39 54.23 -5.09
N GLY A 926 28.19 53.41 -5.78
CA GLY A 926 29.38 52.75 -5.26
C GLY A 926 29.07 51.61 -4.29
N ARG A 927 27.83 51.09 -4.29
CA ARG A 927 27.42 50.02 -3.38
C ARG A 927 27.65 48.67 -4.06
N SER A 928 28.57 47.89 -3.51
CA SER A 928 28.74 46.48 -3.82
C SER A 928 27.57 45.65 -3.28
N THR A 929 27.21 44.58 -4.00
CA THR A 929 26.34 43.50 -3.56
C THR A 929 26.92 42.18 -4.06
N LEU A 930 27.14 41.22 -3.16
CA LEU A 930 27.71 39.91 -3.46
C LEU A 930 26.61 38.83 -3.50
N SER A 931 26.74 37.86 -4.41
CA SER A 931 25.94 36.63 -4.38
C SER A 931 26.31 35.75 -3.17
N GLU A 932 25.50 34.71 -2.88
CA GLU A 932 26.02 33.57 -2.11
C GLU A 932 27.28 33.03 -2.81
N LEU A 933 28.32 32.73 -2.02
CA LEU A 933 29.50 32.00 -2.46
C LEU A 933 29.15 30.52 -2.54
N ARG A 934 29.12 29.94 -3.74
CA ARG A 934 28.66 28.55 -3.97
C ARG A 934 29.69 27.67 -4.67
N PRO A 935 29.81 26.38 -4.33
CA PRO A 935 30.73 25.47 -5.02
C PRO A 935 30.17 25.11 -6.40
N PHE A 936 31.03 24.82 -7.35
CA PHE A 936 30.64 24.32 -8.66
C PHE A 936 31.57 23.22 -9.15
N SER A 937 31.06 22.39 -10.05
CA SER A 937 31.80 21.38 -10.79
C SER A 937 31.46 21.52 -12.27
N ILE A 938 32.49 21.56 -13.11
CA ILE A 938 32.34 21.72 -14.56
C ILE A 938 32.09 20.38 -15.24
N ASN A 939 32.67 19.30 -14.73
CA ASN A 939 32.43 17.92 -15.14
C ASN A 939 31.16 17.28 -14.55
N GLY A 940 30.29 18.06 -13.90
CA GLY A 940 28.99 17.60 -13.38
C GLY A 940 29.06 16.74 -12.11
N LEU A 941 30.25 16.56 -11.52
CA LEU A 941 30.42 15.92 -10.22
C LEU A 941 29.64 16.69 -9.12
N SER A 942 29.35 15.99 -8.02
CA SER A 942 28.37 16.46 -7.03
C SER A 942 28.91 16.41 -5.61
N SER A 943 28.89 17.55 -4.91
CA SER A 943 29.34 17.64 -3.52
C SER A 943 28.35 16.96 -2.57
N ARG A 944 28.86 16.23 -1.58
CA ARG A 944 28.08 15.41 -0.65
C ARG A 944 27.66 16.23 0.57
N VAL A 945 26.41 16.69 0.58
CA VAL A 945 25.82 17.35 1.76
C VAL A 945 25.00 16.35 2.58
N SER A 946 25.30 16.25 3.87
CA SER A 946 24.58 15.39 4.81
C SER A 946 23.32 16.04 5.36
N TRP A 947 22.31 15.24 5.69
CA TRP A 947 21.14 15.72 6.41
C TRP A 947 21.37 15.79 7.92
N THR A 948 20.82 16.82 8.56
CA THR A 948 20.58 16.77 10.02
C THR A 948 19.47 15.77 10.34
N TRP A 949 19.39 15.32 11.59
CA TRP A 949 18.35 14.37 12.03
C TRP A 949 16.91 14.86 11.77
N ASN A 950 16.65 16.17 11.82
CA ASN A 950 15.32 16.70 11.50
C ASN A 950 15.03 16.65 10.00
N GLU A 951 15.99 16.98 9.14
CA GLU A 951 15.86 16.94 7.68
C GLU A 951 15.72 15.49 7.19
N PHE A 952 16.54 14.56 7.69
CA PHE A 952 16.39 13.12 7.44
C PHE A 952 15.00 12.63 7.84
N ARG A 953 14.51 13.02 9.02
CA ARG A 953 13.18 12.60 9.50
C ARG A 953 12.04 13.08 8.59
N VAL A 954 12.18 14.20 7.88
CA VAL A 954 11.09 14.74 7.04
C VAL A 954 11.27 14.50 5.53
N MET A 955 12.50 14.39 5.01
CA MET A 955 12.75 14.09 3.59
C MET A 955 13.14 12.64 3.32
N GLY A 956 13.81 11.99 4.28
CA GLY A 956 14.40 10.66 4.11
C GLY A 956 13.47 9.49 4.44
N CYS A 957 12.56 9.65 5.41
CA CYS A 957 11.59 8.62 5.81
C CYS A 957 10.32 8.66 4.93
N GLN A 958 9.91 7.53 4.37
CA GLN A 958 8.63 7.39 3.66
C GLN A 958 7.49 7.09 4.63
N TRP A 959 6.91 8.13 5.24
CA TRP A 959 6.01 7.98 6.39
C TRP A 959 4.72 7.20 6.11
N ALA A 960 4.16 7.32 4.90
CA ALA A 960 2.97 6.58 4.51
C ALA A 960 3.21 5.07 4.55
N ALA A 961 4.25 4.59 3.87
CA ALA A 961 4.64 3.19 3.85
C ALA A 961 5.13 2.67 5.22
N LEU A 962 5.70 3.55 6.06
CA LEU A 962 6.19 3.21 7.40
C LEU A 962 5.09 3.09 8.47
N TYR A 963 3.89 3.64 8.26
CA TYR A 963 2.84 3.68 9.28
C TYR A 963 2.46 2.28 9.79
N PHE A 964 2.04 1.39 8.90
CA PHE A 964 1.62 0.03 9.28
C PHE A 964 2.74 -0.85 9.84
N PRO A 965 3.96 -0.89 9.26
CA PRO A 965 5.10 -1.59 9.87
C PRO A 965 5.38 -1.14 11.31
N ILE A 966 5.37 0.16 11.59
CA ILE A 966 5.59 0.69 12.96
C ILE A 966 4.43 0.31 13.88
N LEU A 967 3.19 0.52 13.42
CA LEU A 967 1.96 0.25 14.16
C LEU A 967 1.86 -1.22 14.60
N TRP A 968 1.95 -2.15 13.66
CA TRP A 968 1.86 -3.58 13.92
C TRP A 968 3.05 -4.10 14.73
N SER A 969 4.25 -3.53 14.56
CA SER A 969 5.40 -3.83 15.42
C SER A 969 5.16 -3.43 16.87
N VAL A 970 4.65 -2.22 17.12
CA VAL A 970 4.36 -1.73 18.49
C VAL A 970 3.24 -2.55 19.14
N ILE A 971 2.16 -2.83 18.41
CA ILE A 971 1.04 -3.66 18.89
C ILE A 971 1.52 -5.09 19.20
N SER A 972 2.29 -5.71 18.31
CA SER A 972 2.85 -7.05 18.50
C SER A 972 3.78 -7.11 19.71
N CYS A 973 4.70 -6.15 19.87
CA CYS A 973 5.58 -6.05 21.03
C CYS A 973 4.78 -5.93 22.35
N LEU A 974 3.70 -5.13 22.37
CA LEU A 974 2.84 -4.99 23.53
C LEU A 974 2.08 -6.28 23.85
N LEU A 975 1.47 -6.94 22.87
CA LEU A 975 0.76 -8.21 23.05
C LEU A 975 1.71 -9.33 23.52
N LEU A 976 2.89 -9.45 22.91
CA LEU A 976 3.92 -10.42 23.32
C LEU A 976 4.39 -10.20 24.76
N ALA A 977 4.53 -8.95 25.20
CA ALA A 977 4.87 -8.62 26.59
C ALA A 977 3.81 -9.07 27.62
N PHE A 978 2.54 -9.23 27.21
CA PHE A 978 1.47 -9.80 28.05
C PHE A 978 1.33 -11.32 27.91
N PHE A 979 1.50 -11.89 26.72
CA PHE A 979 1.26 -13.32 26.47
C PHE A 979 2.47 -14.20 26.80
N ILE A 980 3.70 -13.82 26.47
CA ILE A 980 4.90 -14.65 26.73
C ILE A 980 5.04 -14.99 28.23
N PRO A 981 4.97 -14.04 29.19
CA PRO A 981 5.11 -14.36 30.61
C PRO A 981 3.96 -15.23 31.12
N LYS A 982 2.75 -15.04 30.59
CA LYS A 982 1.58 -15.86 30.90
C LYS A 982 1.79 -17.32 30.46
N CYS A 983 2.28 -17.53 29.24
CA CYS A 983 2.60 -18.87 28.72
C CYS A 983 3.71 -19.55 29.53
N ILE A 984 4.74 -18.81 29.96
CA ILE A 984 5.82 -19.35 30.82
C ILE A 984 5.29 -19.78 32.21
N ILE A 985 4.28 -19.08 32.75
CA ILE A 985 3.60 -19.48 34.00
C ILE A 985 2.70 -20.71 33.77
N VAL A 986 1.87 -20.72 32.74
CA VAL A 986 0.81 -21.73 32.54
C VAL A 986 1.36 -23.02 31.94
N VAL A 987 2.02 -22.94 30.78
CA VAL A 987 2.49 -24.10 30.01
C VAL A 987 3.76 -24.67 30.63
N PHE A 988 4.78 -23.84 30.78
CA PHE A 988 6.10 -24.30 31.24
C PHE A 988 6.21 -24.42 32.77
N LYS A 989 5.22 -23.92 33.54
CA LYS A 989 5.21 -23.86 35.01
C LYS A 989 6.47 -23.21 35.61
N LYS A 990 7.22 -22.42 34.81
CA LYS A 990 8.52 -21.83 35.16
C LYS A 990 8.32 -20.48 35.86
N GLN A 991 8.28 -20.50 37.18
CA GLN A 991 8.24 -19.27 37.96
C GLN A 991 9.60 -18.56 37.97
N TYR A 992 9.63 -17.31 37.51
CA TYR A 992 10.71 -16.34 37.73
C TYR A 992 10.28 -15.44 38.89
N THR A 993 11.14 -15.33 39.90
CA THR A 993 10.85 -14.62 41.15
C THR A 993 12.03 -13.75 41.53
N LEU A 994 11.79 -12.73 42.38
CA LEU A 994 12.82 -11.86 42.94
C LEU A 994 14.05 -12.62 43.44
N LYS A 995 13.85 -13.73 44.18
CA LYS A 995 14.96 -14.62 44.62
C LYS A 995 15.81 -15.18 43.48
N LYS A 996 15.19 -15.61 42.36
CA LYS A 996 15.93 -16.11 41.18
C LYS A 996 16.65 -14.97 40.43
N PHE A 997 16.08 -13.77 40.40
CA PHE A 997 16.78 -12.59 39.88
C PHE A 997 17.98 -12.23 40.76
N VAL A 998 17.83 -12.17 42.08
CA VAL A 998 18.94 -11.90 43.04
C VAL A 998 20.07 -12.93 42.90
N ALA A 999 19.74 -14.20 42.64
CA ALA A 999 20.72 -15.27 42.43
C ALA A 999 21.43 -15.20 41.06
N LYS A 1000 20.75 -14.82 39.97
CA LYS A 1000 21.32 -14.83 38.60
C LYS A 1000 21.77 -13.46 38.07
N LYS A 1001 21.33 -12.35 38.65
CA LYS A 1001 21.65 -10.95 38.32
C LYS A 1001 21.49 -10.51 36.85
N GLY A 1002 20.83 -11.31 36.00
CA GLY A 1002 20.69 -11.01 34.56
C GLY A 1002 19.48 -10.13 34.23
N LEU A 1003 19.65 -9.21 33.28
CA LEU A 1003 18.59 -8.31 32.79
C LEU A 1003 17.34 -9.07 32.31
N PHE A 1004 17.53 -10.15 31.55
CA PHE A 1004 16.45 -11.04 31.11
C PHE A 1004 15.64 -11.63 32.28
N THR A 1005 16.31 -11.99 33.39
CA THR A 1005 15.63 -12.50 34.59
C THR A 1005 14.91 -11.43 35.41
N LEU A 1006 15.32 -10.16 35.29
CA LEU A 1006 14.62 -9.01 35.87
C LEU A 1006 13.30 -8.76 35.11
N VAL A 1007 13.38 -8.65 33.78
CA VAL A 1007 12.22 -8.38 32.91
C VAL A 1007 11.18 -9.50 33.02
N LEU A 1008 11.58 -10.77 32.91
CA LEU A 1008 10.65 -11.90 33.06
C LEU A 1008 9.98 -11.97 34.44
N TRP A 1009 10.70 -11.65 35.52
CA TRP A 1009 10.10 -11.62 36.86
C TRP A 1009 9.00 -10.55 36.97
N ILE A 1010 9.30 -9.30 36.56
CA ILE A 1010 8.35 -8.18 36.64
C ILE A 1010 7.10 -8.44 35.78
N LEU A 1011 7.27 -8.93 34.55
CA LEU A 1011 6.15 -9.25 33.67
C LEU A 1011 5.35 -10.47 34.14
N GLN A 1012 5.98 -11.48 34.77
CA GLN A 1012 5.26 -12.57 35.40
C GLN A 1012 4.42 -12.12 36.61
N ASP A 1013 4.91 -11.17 37.42
CA ASP A 1013 4.16 -10.64 38.54
C ASP A 1013 3.01 -9.70 38.10
N LEU A 1014 3.16 -9.00 36.97
CA LEU A 1014 2.06 -8.31 36.30
C LEU A 1014 0.96 -9.29 35.86
N CYS A 1015 1.34 -10.45 35.30
CA CYS A 1015 0.40 -11.52 34.92
C CYS A 1015 -0.39 -12.14 36.10
N ARG A 1016 0.00 -11.85 37.35
CA ARG A 1016 -0.70 -12.22 38.60
C ARG A 1016 -1.68 -11.14 39.10
N LEU A 1017 -1.83 -10.01 38.39
CA LEU A 1017 -2.89 -9.02 38.60
C LEU A 1017 -3.96 -9.17 37.48
N PRO A 1018 -4.93 -10.11 37.60
CA PRO A 1018 -5.80 -10.48 36.48
C PRO A 1018 -6.56 -9.30 35.89
N VAL A 1019 -7.18 -8.44 36.72
CA VAL A 1019 -7.90 -7.24 36.26
C VAL A 1019 -7.03 -6.30 35.42
N VAL A 1020 -5.74 -6.18 35.76
CA VAL A 1020 -4.80 -5.30 35.05
C VAL A 1020 -4.35 -5.94 33.74
N TRP A 1021 -4.03 -7.24 33.77
CA TRP A 1021 -3.65 -8.02 32.60
C TRP A 1021 -4.78 -8.09 31.57
N PHE A 1022 -5.99 -8.50 31.98
CA PHE A 1022 -7.18 -8.50 31.13
C PHE A 1022 -7.53 -7.09 30.64
N GLY A 1023 -7.44 -6.07 31.50
CA GLY A 1023 -7.72 -4.69 31.15
C GLY A 1023 -6.84 -4.16 30.02
N TYR A 1024 -5.52 -4.37 30.08
CA TYR A 1024 -4.62 -3.95 29.00
C TYR A 1024 -4.77 -4.81 27.74
N VAL A 1025 -4.95 -6.14 27.86
CA VAL A 1025 -5.14 -7.01 26.68
C VAL A 1025 -6.44 -6.67 25.95
N ALA A 1026 -7.55 -6.48 26.69
CA ALA A 1026 -8.81 -6.02 26.11
C ALA A 1026 -8.71 -4.61 25.52
N TYR A 1027 -7.92 -3.71 26.12
CA TYR A 1027 -7.68 -2.38 25.57
C TYR A 1027 -6.88 -2.42 24.25
N LEU A 1028 -5.87 -3.29 24.14
CA LEU A 1028 -5.14 -3.48 22.89
C LEU A 1028 -6.05 -4.04 21.78
N PHE A 1029 -6.93 -5.00 22.09
CA PHE A 1029 -7.94 -5.46 21.13
C PHE A 1029 -8.99 -4.39 20.79
N TYR A 1030 -9.39 -3.53 21.75
CA TYR A 1030 -10.24 -2.38 21.49
C TYR A 1030 -9.60 -1.41 20.48
N LEU A 1031 -8.31 -1.09 20.63
CA LEU A 1031 -7.59 -0.21 19.71
C LEU A 1031 -7.38 -0.82 18.30
N ILE A 1032 -7.55 -2.13 18.12
CA ILE A 1032 -7.46 -2.81 16.82
C ILE A 1032 -8.85 -2.88 16.15
N PHE A 1033 -9.85 -3.40 16.86
CA PHE A 1033 -11.12 -3.83 16.26
C PHE A 1033 -12.28 -2.82 16.39
N PHE A 1034 -12.14 -1.76 17.18
CA PHE A 1034 -13.24 -0.83 17.46
C PHE A 1034 -12.85 0.62 17.16
N PRO A 1035 -13.82 1.48 16.81
CA PRO A 1035 -13.60 2.92 16.73
C PRO A 1035 -13.04 3.48 18.04
N TRP A 1036 -11.95 4.25 17.91
CA TRP A 1036 -11.30 4.90 19.04
C TRP A 1036 -12.18 6.03 19.60
N PHE A 1037 -12.86 6.74 18.69
CA PHE A 1037 -13.82 7.79 19.02
C PHE A 1037 -14.67 8.21 17.81
N SER A 1038 -15.71 9.03 18.05
CA SER A 1038 -16.46 9.73 17.02
C SER A 1038 -16.40 11.27 17.16
N GLY A 1039 -16.54 11.97 16.05
CA GLY A 1039 -16.41 13.43 15.99
C GLY A 1039 -16.83 14.02 14.65
N GLU A 1040 -16.73 15.34 14.53
CA GLU A 1040 -17.11 16.11 13.34
C GLU A 1040 -15.85 16.49 12.56
N VAL A 1041 -15.66 15.84 11.40
CA VAL A 1041 -14.48 15.99 10.53
C VAL A 1041 -14.68 16.98 9.37
N PHE A 1042 -15.90 17.52 9.24
CA PHE A 1042 -16.27 18.51 8.23
C PHE A 1042 -16.81 19.78 8.89
N THR A 1043 -16.85 20.86 8.12
CA THR A 1043 -17.49 22.11 8.50
C THR A 1043 -19.00 21.98 8.25
N ASP A 1044 -19.79 22.34 9.26
CA ASP A 1044 -21.24 22.56 9.23
C ASP A 1044 -22.12 21.41 8.65
N SER A 1045 -21.58 20.20 8.54
CA SER A 1045 -22.27 19.03 7.95
C SER A 1045 -23.31 18.38 8.86
N GLY A 1046 -23.24 18.60 10.17
CA GLY A 1046 -24.04 17.91 11.19
C GLY A 1046 -23.83 16.39 11.30
N LYS A 1047 -22.94 15.81 10.49
CA LYS A 1047 -22.69 14.36 10.41
C LYS A 1047 -21.41 13.99 11.14
N ARG A 1048 -21.54 13.14 12.17
CA ARG A 1048 -20.40 12.57 12.90
C ARG A 1048 -19.89 11.32 12.21
N THR A 1049 -18.57 11.19 12.16
CA THR A 1049 -17.84 10.04 11.64
C THR A 1049 -17.08 9.34 12.77
N TYR A 1050 -16.48 8.19 12.47
CA TYR A 1050 -15.80 7.34 13.44
C TYR A 1050 -14.33 7.17 13.06
N MET A 1051 -13.39 7.46 13.96
CA MET A 1051 -11.97 7.24 13.72
C MET A 1051 -11.59 5.80 14.11
N THR A 1052 -10.91 5.11 13.21
CA THR A 1052 -10.38 3.75 13.39
C THR A 1052 -8.86 3.75 13.25
N ILE A 1053 -8.28 2.56 13.33
CA ILE A 1053 -6.85 2.32 13.05
C ILE A 1053 -6.50 2.45 11.55
N MET A 1054 -7.49 2.38 10.65
CA MET A 1054 -7.36 2.49 9.19
C MET A 1054 -7.90 3.84 8.65
N GLY A 1055 -7.84 4.91 9.44
CA GLY A 1055 -8.44 6.20 9.05
C GLY A 1055 -9.86 6.44 9.59
N TRP A 1056 -10.51 7.48 9.08
CA TRP A 1056 -11.88 7.86 9.40
C TRP A 1056 -12.87 7.15 8.48
N VAL A 1057 -13.93 6.58 9.07
CA VAL A 1057 -15.04 6.00 8.31
C VAL A 1057 -16.00 7.10 7.87
N VAL A 1058 -15.98 7.41 6.58
CA VAL A 1058 -16.91 8.31 5.90
C VAL A 1058 -17.99 7.47 5.21
N THR A 1059 -19.16 8.06 4.96
CA THR A 1059 -20.26 7.40 4.22
C THR A 1059 -20.63 8.27 3.03
N THR A 1060 -20.28 7.80 1.83
CA THR A 1060 -20.63 8.43 0.56
C THR A 1060 -22.07 8.06 0.15
N GLY A 1061 -22.58 8.66 -0.93
CA GLY A 1061 -24.02 8.67 -1.24
C GLY A 1061 -24.69 7.29 -1.38
N GLU A 1062 -23.92 6.27 -1.74
CA GLU A 1062 -24.40 4.91 -2.07
C GLU A 1062 -24.43 3.96 -0.84
N ARG A 1063 -24.30 4.49 0.38
CA ARG A 1063 -24.15 3.73 1.65
C ARG A 1063 -22.86 2.88 1.74
N LYS A 1064 -21.92 3.02 0.81
CA LYS A 1064 -20.59 2.45 0.93
C LYS A 1064 -19.83 3.16 2.06
N HIS A 1065 -19.16 2.40 2.91
CA HIS A 1065 -18.26 2.93 3.92
C HIS A 1065 -16.85 3.03 3.33
N GLU A 1066 -16.24 4.19 3.47
CA GLU A 1066 -14.92 4.51 2.92
C GLU A 1066 -13.97 4.90 4.05
N TYR A 1067 -12.72 4.43 3.97
CA TYR A 1067 -11.67 4.71 4.93
C TYR A 1067 -10.79 5.85 4.40
N VAL A 1068 -10.84 7.00 5.09
CA VAL A 1068 -10.30 8.28 4.59
C VAL A 1068 -9.30 8.85 5.59
N GLY A 1069 -8.15 9.34 5.12
CA GLY A 1069 -7.07 9.84 5.98
C GLY A 1069 -6.16 8.73 6.54
N GLU A 1070 -5.90 7.72 5.72
CA GLU A 1070 -4.77 6.79 5.86
C GLU A 1070 -3.65 7.29 4.94
N PRO A 1071 -2.46 7.69 5.44
CA PRO A 1071 -1.87 7.34 6.75
C PRO A 1071 -2.09 8.39 7.86
N ASP A 1072 -2.80 9.50 7.62
CA ASP A 1072 -2.85 10.68 8.50
C ASP A 1072 -3.18 10.38 9.97
N VAL A 1073 -4.04 9.40 10.26
CA VAL A 1073 -4.32 8.93 11.64
C VAL A 1073 -3.09 8.53 12.44
N MET A 1074 -1.95 8.26 11.78
CA MET A 1074 -0.62 8.11 12.40
C MET A 1074 -0.32 9.19 13.44
N VAL A 1075 -0.67 10.45 13.19
CA VAL A 1075 -0.37 11.59 14.08
C VAL A 1075 -1.10 11.51 15.43
N LEU A 1076 -2.10 10.63 15.54
CA LEU A 1076 -2.84 10.34 16.76
C LEU A 1076 -2.49 8.95 17.31
N VAL A 1077 -2.45 7.94 16.43
CA VAL A 1077 -2.24 6.54 16.79
C VAL A 1077 -0.84 6.30 17.36
N ILE A 1078 0.23 6.75 16.68
CA ILE A 1078 1.60 6.53 17.19
C ILE A 1078 1.84 7.30 18.51
N PRO A 1079 1.52 8.60 18.63
CA PRO A 1079 1.70 9.33 19.89
C PRO A 1079 0.88 8.75 21.06
N HIS A 1080 -0.30 8.17 20.84
CA HIS A 1080 -1.05 7.49 21.89
C HIS A 1080 -0.34 6.22 22.37
N LEU A 1081 0.07 5.35 21.45
CA LEU A 1081 0.79 4.12 21.80
C LEU A 1081 2.13 4.42 22.51
N VAL A 1082 2.89 5.39 22.00
CA VAL A 1082 4.24 5.74 22.49
C VAL A 1082 4.24 6.59 23.76
N PHE A 1083 3.32 7.55 23.92
CA PHE A 1083 3.32 8.46 25.08
C PHE A 1083 2.23 8.20 26.12
N VAL A 1084 1.26 7.30 25.84
CA VAL A 1084 0.22 6.91 26.81
C VAL A 1084 0.34 5.44 27.17
N VAL A 1085 0.25 4.53 26.19
CA VAL A 1085 0.15 3.08 26.45
C VAL A 1085 1.46 2.50 26.97
N ILE A 1086 2.60 2.70 26.29
CA ILE A 1086 3.91 2.21 26.73
C ILE A 1086 4.30 2.78 28.13
N PRO A 1087 4.19 4.11 28.40
CA PRO A 1087 4.52 4.65 29.72
C PRO A 1087 3.58 4.17 30.84
N SER A 1088 2.29 3.97 30.55
CA SER A 1088 1.35 3.42 31.54
C SER A 1088 1.74 1.99 31.96
N LEU A 1089 2.13 1.15 31.00
CA LEU A 1089 2.61 -0.21 31.25
C LEU A 1089 3.92 -0.20 32.06
N LEU A 1090 4.87 0.68 31.73
CA LEU A 1090 6.13 0.82 32.46
C LEU A 1090 5.91 1.27 33.92
N ILE A 1091 5.05 2.27 34.17
CA ILE A 1091 4.72 2.72 35.53
C ILE A 1091 4.01 1.61 36.32
N VAL A 1092 3.09 0.87 35.69
CA VAL A 1092 2.43 -0.29 36.29
C VAL A 1092 3.42 -1.40 36.65
N CYS A 1093 4.37 -1.72 35.77
CA CYS A 1093 5.46 -2.66 36.05
C CYS A 1093 6.30 -2.22 37.26
N CYS A 1094 6.65 -0.93 37.36
CA CYS A 1094 7.38 -0.38 38.50
C CYS A 1094 6.59 -0.46 39.82
N PHE A 1095 5.27 -0.19 39.80
CA PHE A 1095 4.41 -0.37 40.99
C PHE A 1095 4.29 -1.84 41.43
N VAL A 1096 4.29 -2.79 40.48
CA VAL A 1096 4.33 -4.24 40.79
C VAL A 1096 5.66 -4.61 41.44
N ALA A 1097 6.79 -4.18 40.86
CA ALA A 1097 8.12 -4.44 41.40
C ALA A 1097 8.31 -3.86 42.83
N GLU A 1098 7.87 -2.62 43.06
CA GLU A 1098 7.91 -1.95 44.37
C GLU A 1098 7.15 -2.73 45.45
N ARG A 1099 5.95 -3.23 45.13
CA ARG A 1099 5.12 -4.04 46.03
C ARG A 1099 5.80 -5.35 46.44
N GLU A 1100 6.38 -6.09 45.49
CA GLU A 1100 6.96 -7.40 45.80
C GLU A 1100 8.34 -7.27 46.49
N LEU A 1101 9.13 -6.24 46.17
CA LEU A 1101 10.32 -5.84 46.94
C LEU A 1101 9.97 -5.54 48.41
N TYR A 1102 8.88 -4.81 48.65
CA TYR A 1102 8.43 -4.49 50.01
C TYR A 1102 7.94 -5.72 50.79
N LYS A 1103 7.22 -6.64 50.14
CA LYS A 1103 6.81 -7.92 50.75
C LYS A 1103 7.99 -8.81 51.15
N GLU A 1104 9.02 -8.92 50.31
CA GLU A 1104 10.22 -9.68 50.71
C GLU A 1104 10.98 -8.97 51.85
N HIS A 1105 10.99 -7.64 51.89
CA HIS A 1105 11.51 -6.91 53.05
C HIS A 1105 10.74 -7.22 54.35
N ILE A 1106 9.41 -7.20 54.33
CA ILE A 1106 8.60 -7.58 55.50
C ILE A 1106 8.87 -9.03 55.92
N ARG A 1107 8.90 -9.97 54.98
CA ARG A 1107 9.19 -11.38 55.27
C ARG A 1107 10.59 -11.55 55.89
N ALA A 1108 11.59 -10.81 55.40
CA ALA A 1108 12.94 -10.82 55.97
C ALA A 1108 13.03 -10.14 57.35
N VAL A 1109 12.12 -9.22 57.68
CA VAL A 1109 12.05 -8.54 58.99
C VAL A 1109 11.21 -9.32 60.00
N SER A 1110 10.14 -9.98 59.57
CA SER A 1110 9.22 -10.79 60.39
C SER A 1110 9.70 -12.23 60.60
N GLY A 1111 10.58 -12.74 59.74
CA GLY A 1111 11.11 -14.10 59.80
C GLY A 1111 12.28 -14.31 60.77
N LYS A 1112 12.73 -13.26 61.48
CA LYS A 1112 13.68 -13.41 62.59
C LYS A 1112 12.93 -13.35 63.92
N LYS A 1113 12.74 -14.52 64.53
CA LYS A 1113 12.35 -14.66 65.94
C LYS A 1113 13.46 -14.14 66.86
N GLU A 1114 13.12 -13.96 68.12
CA GLU A 1114 14.00 -13.38 69.13
C GLU A 1114 15.00 -14.41 69.67
N ASP A 1115 16.29 -14.12 69.48
CA ASP A 1115 17.44 -14.62 70.26
C ASP A 1115 18.62 -13.69 69.91
N ASP A 1116 18.91 -12.71 70.79
CA ASP A 1116 20.17 -11.93 70.89
C ASP A 1116 19.98 -10.71 71.83
N HIS A 1117 20.47 -10.77 73.07
CA HIS A 1117 20.55 -9.61 73.96
C HIS A 1117 21.75 -8.71 73.60
N ASN A 1118 21.60 -7.76 72.68
CA ASN A 1118 22.62 -6.74 72.44
C ASN A 1118 22.08 -5.37 71.98
N ASP A 1119 21.97 -4.42 72.91
CA ASP A 1119 21.24 -3.15 72.69
C ASP A 1119 21.92 -2.20 71.70
N ARG A 1120 23.26 -2.29 71.53
CA ARG A 1120 23.99 -1.56 70.48
C ARG A 1120 23.50 -1.93 69.07
N GLY A 1121 22.89 -3.10 68.90
CA GLY A 1121 22.25 -3.52 67.64
C GLY A 1121 20.98 -2.73 67.29
N ARG A 1122 20.20 -2.27 68.28
CA ARG A 1122 18.89 -1.61 68.04
C ARG A 1122 19.03 -0.30 67.28
N LYS A 1123 19.97 0.60 67.66
CA LYS A 1123 20.16 1.90 66.99
C LYS A 1123 20.55 1.75 65.50
N LYS A 1124 21.55 0.91 65.16
CA LYS A 1124 21.92 0.64 63.75
C LYS A 1124 20.79 -0.05 62.96
N ARG A 1125 20.03 -0.96 63.60
CA ARG A 1125 18.87 -1.64 62.98
C ARG A 1125 17.71 -0.66 62.72
N TRP A 1126 17.47 0.32 63.60
CA TRP A 1126 16.47 1.37 63.43
C TRP A 1126 16.86 2.39 62.35
N GLN A 1127 18.13 2.83 62.30
CA GLN A 1127 18.64 3.70 61.22
C GLN A 1127 18.52 3.02 59.83
N ARG A 1128 18.87 1.73 59.69
CA ARG A 1128 18.66 1.00 58.43
C ARG A 1128 17.17 0.88 58.06
N ARG A 1129 16.28 0.61 59.03
CA ARG A 1129 14.82 0.63 58.80
C ARG A 1129 14.35 2.01 58.30
N SER A 1130 14.74 3.08 58.99
CA SER A 1130 14.37 4.46 58.62
C SER A 1130 14.84 4.85 57.21
N MET A 1131 16.12 4.58 56.88
CA MET A 1131 16.66 4.89 55.55
C MET A 1131 15.95 4.09 54.43
N LEU A 1132 15.62 2.81 54.65
CA LEU A 1132 14.88 2.00 53.67
C LEU A 1132 13.42 2.44 53.53
N PHE A 1133 12.74 2.76 54.63
CA PHE A 1133 11.36 3.24 54.61
C PHE A 1133 11.25 4.63 53.96
N SER A 1134 12.25 5.50 54.19
CA SER A 1134 12.40 6.79 53.50
C SER A 1134 12.62 6.60 51.99
N LYS A 1135 13.56 5.73 51.57
CA LYS A 1135 13.79 5.39 50.15
C LYS A 1135 12.54 4.80 49.49
N ARG A 1136 11.78 3.93 50.17
CA ARG A 1136 10.48 3.42 49.66
C ARG A 1136 9.47 4.56 49.47
N ARG A 1137 9.30 5.43 50.48
CA ARG A 1137 8.41 6.60 50.39
C ARG A 1137 8.81 7.53 49.24
N LEU A 1138 10.11 7.70 48.99
CA LEU A 1138 10.63 8.48 47.86
C LEU A 1138 10.24 7.84 46.51
N VAL A 1139 10.59 6.57 46.29
CA VAL A 1139 10.25 5.83 45.05
C VAL A 1139 8.74 5.83 44.81
N ARG A 1140 7.93 5.59 45.84
CA ARG A 1140 6.46 5.61 45.74
C ARG A 1140 5.93 6.99 45.35
N LYS A 1141 6.48 8.08 45.92
CA LYS A 1141 6.14 9.46 45.52
C LYS A 1141 6.54 9.72 44.07
N SER A 1142 7.72 9.30 43.62
CA SER A 1142 8.16 9.46 42.23
C SER A 1142 7.23 8.74 41.25
N LEU A 1143 6.79 7.51 41.56
CA LEU A 1143 5.83 6.78 40.70
C LEU A 1143 4.43 7.42 40.69
N LEU A 1144 3.98 8.01 41.79
CA LEU A 1144 2.73 8.78 41.83
C LEU A 1144 2.84 10.09 41.03
N LEU A 1145 3.97 10.80 41.10
CA LEU A 1145 4.23 11.98 40.28
C LEU A 1145 4.30 11.64 38.79
N ALA A 1146 4.96 10.54 38.41
CA ALA A 1146 4.96 10.02 37.04
C ALA A 1146 3.55 9.64 36.57
N SER A 1147 2.73 9.04 37.44
CA SER A 1147 1.33 8.72 37.14
C SER A 1147 0.49 9.96 36.90
N LEU A 1148 0.68 11.02 37.70
CA LEU A 1148 -0.02 12.29 37.56
C LEU A 1148 0.42 13.03 36.28
N ALA A 1149 1.72 13.04 35.97
CA ALA A 1149 2.24 13.63 34.74
C ALA A 1149 1.70 12.91 33.48
N LEU A 1150 1.61 11.57 33.52
CA LEU A 1150 1.01 10.77 32.45
C LEU A 1150 -0.49 11.06 32.29
N TYR A 1151 -1.24 11.09 33.40
CA TYR A 1151 -2.66 11.44 33.39
C TYR A 1151 -2.90 12.84 32.82
N TRP A 1152 -2.10 13.83 33.23
CA TRP A 1152 -2.16 15.21 32.73
C TRP A 1152 -1.84 15.31 31.23
N LYS A 1153 -0.84 14.54 30.75
CA LYS A 1153 -0.52 14.48 29.31
C LYS A 1153 -1.63 13.81 28.50
N HIS A 1154 -2.20 12.70 28.98
CA HIS A 1154 -3.33 12.05 28.31
C HIS A 1154 -4.58 12.95 28.29
N PHE A 1155 -4.90 13.59 29.41
CA PHE A 1155 -6.00 14.55 29.51
C PHE A 1155 -5.83 15.73 28.53
N LYS A 1156 -4.62 16.31 28.41
CA LYS A 1156 -4.35 17.36 27.41
C LYS A 1156 -4.50 16.87 25.96
N ASN A 1157 -4.05 15.67 25.64
CA ASN A 1157 -4.25 15.07 24.33
C ASN A 1157 -5.75 14.91 24.03
N CYS A 1158 -6.51 14.35 24.98
CA CYS A 1158 -7.96 14.18 24.90
C CYS A 1158 -8.71 15.51 24.76
N TRP A 1159 -8.33 16.55 25.50
CA TRP A 1159 -8.92 17.89 25.40
C TRP A 1159 -8.68 18.52 24.02
N SER A 1160 -7.47 18.35 23.46
CA SER A 1160 -7.15 18.86 22.13
C SER A 1160 -7.98 18.16 21.04
N LEU A 1161 -8.14 16.83 21.12
CA LEU A 1161 -9.01 16.07 20.22
C LEU A 1161 -10.48 16.50 20.33
N ALA A 1162 -10.97 16.70 21.55
CA ALA A 1162 -12.32 17.17 21.81
C ALA A 1162 -12.60 18.57 21.21
N ARG A 1163 -11.58 19.41 21.06
CA ARG A 1163 -11.68 20.74 20.42
C ARG A 1163 -11.50 20.70 18.89
N ALA A 1164 -10.71 19.76 18.37
CA ALA A 1164 -10.54 19.58 16.93
C ALA A 1164 -11.82 19.09 16.24
N TYR A 1165 -12.44 18.04 16.80
CA TYR A 1165 -13.58 17.33 16.20
C TYR A 1165 -14.90 17.47 16.98
N GLU A 1166 -15.02 18.52 17.81
CA GLU A 1166 -16.24 18.90 18.55
C GLU A 1166 -16.85 17.75 19.39
N MET A 1167 -16.00 17.10 20.20
CA MET A 1167 -16.32 15.86 20.91
C MET A 1167 -16.60 16.08 22.40
N ASN A 1168 -17.55 15.32 22.95
CA ASN A 1168 -17.78 15.20 24.39
C ASN A 1168 -17.33 13.82 24.89
N VAL A 1169 -17.12 13.65 26.20
CA VAL A 1169 -16.59 12.41 26.83
C VAL A 1169 -17.32 11.14 26.39
N VAL A 1170 -18.63 11.24 26.13
CA VAL A 1170 -19.49 10.16 25.61
C VAL A 1170 -19.02 9.59 24.26
N HIS A 1171 -18.32 10.40 23.44
CA HIS A 1171 -17.86 10.00 22.11
C HIS A 1171 -16.51 9.25 22.13
N PHE A 1172 -15.80 9.23 23.27
CA PHE A 1172 -14.47 8.63 23.39
C PHE A 1172 -14.17 7.95 24.77
N PRO A 1173 -15.12 7.23 25.39
CA PRO A 1173 -14.96 6.73 26.76
C PRO A 1173 -13.89 5.64 26.89
N GLY A 1174 -13.76 4.75 25.90
CA GLY A 1174 -12.72 3.73 25.89
C GLY A 1174 -11.32 4.35 25.79
N TYR A 1175 -11.12 5.20 24.79
CA TYR A 1175 -9.86 5.92 24.57
C TYR A 1175 -9.41 6.77 25.77
N SER A 1176 -10.32 7.52 26.41
CA SER A 1176 -9.98 8.41 27.53
C SER A 1176 -9.83 7.70 28.88
N LEU A 1177 -10.77 6.83 29.27
CA LEU A 1177 -10.91 6.40 30.66
C LEU A 1177 -10.11 5.14 31.02
N VAL A 1178 -9.87 4.23 30.08
CA VAL A 1178 -9.34 2.88 30.40
C VAL A 1178 -7.94 2.94 31.03
N VAL A 1179 -7.00 3.67 30.43
CA VAL A 1179 -5.63 3.78 30.97
C VAL A 1179 -5.60 4.45 32.36
N PRO A 1180 -6.26 5.61 32.59
CA PRO A 1180 -6.42 6.17 33.94
C PRO A 1180 -7.02 5.21 34.97
N LEU A 1181 -8.10 4.49 34.64
CA LEU A 1181 -8.77 3.58 35.56
C LEU A 1181 -7.89 2.38 35.94
N LEU A 1182 -7.17 1.79 34.98
CA LEU A 1182 -6.22 0.71 35.24
C LEU A 1182 -5.05 1.17 36.11
N LEU A 1183 -4.53 2.38 35.86
CA LEU A 1183 -3.45 2.96 36.65
C LEU A 1183 -3.88 3.27 38.09
N LEU A 1184 -5.08 3.83 38.29
CA LEU A 1184 -5.67 4.10 39.60
C LEU A 1184 -5.96 2.80 40.37
N TYR A 1185 -6.45 1.76 39.70
CA TYR A 1185 -6.62 0.42 40.28
C TYR A 1185 -5.27 -0.18 40.75
N VAL A 1186 -4.20 -0.04 39.95
CA VAL A 1186 -2.86 -0.48 40.34
C VAL A 1186 -2.34 0.30 41.55
N ILE A 1187 -2.51 1.62 41.57
CA ILE A 1187 -2.13 2.47 42.72
C ILE A 1187 -2.83 1.99 44.00
N PHE A 1188 -4.15 1.80 43.96
CA PHE A 1188 -4.95 1.33 45.10
C PHE A 1188 -4.55 -0.09 45.56
N LYS A 1189 -4.42 -1.04 44.63
CA LYS A 1189 -4.14 -2.45 44.94
C LYS A 1189 -2.69 -2.71 45.38
N THR A 1190 -1.76 -1.82 45.03
CA THR A 1190 -0.38 -1.85 45.54
C THR A 1190 -0.22 -1.08 46.84
N HIS A 1191 -1.08 -0.09 47.14
CA HIS A 1191 -1.15 0.57 48.45
C HIS A 1191 -1.73 -0.34 49.54
N LYS A 1192 -2.72 -1.19 49.21
CA LYS A 1192 -3.32 -2.18 50.14
C LYS A 1192 -2.44 -3.42 50.44
N ALA A 1193 -1.13 -3.35 50.23
CA ALA A 1193 -0.20 -4.40 50.64
C ALA A 1193 0.34 -4.09 52.05
N PRO A 1194 0.05 -4.92 53.07
CA PRO A 1194 0.61 -4.73 54.41
C PRO A 1194 2.14 -4.86 54.40
#